data_AF-A0A6H0Y3Z6-F1
#
_entry.id   AF-A0A6H0Y3Z6-F1
#
_cell.length_a   1.000
_cell.length_b   1.000
_cell.length_c   1.000
_cell.angle_alpha   90.00
_cell.angle_beta   90.00
_cell.angle_gamma   90.00
#
_symmetry.space_group_name_H-M   'P 1'
#
loop_
_entity.id
_entity.type
_entity.pdbx_description
1 polymer ?
#
loop_
_entity_poly.entity_id
_entity_poly.type
_entity_poly.pdbx_seq_one_letter_code
_entity_poly.pdbx_strand_id
1 'polypeptide(L)'
;MLYEDLRFIHEDVERAEAAMAERFLEDPKKNRNRLARDHEIAYFANRIQEQSNRALHIYNDQKDALMQEIQAISTGNPMDEFYKEYTNIKEFHRKYPNEKVENLEVAYNRPQRAYSPERKHSYLDIFNHFTQPHCTISKREKLTDEYFSYVGSLAQYLQDFMRKTKPLEELEKVFAQFDAEFEKEWEAGTVAGWERSNQSTENGLTTQGTGEGVWCADCAKEFKSDNLYKSHLTGKKHIRNAAAKAQQADGVTTGVAAMSINVNRLKEKAVAEREFRISKLASAMQTVRAATRDNVERKAGLTERERQEELEALYHEEEQGTNAAREEEQPLEEGEDRVYNPLKLPLAWDGKPIPFWLYKLHGLGTEYRCEICGNHVYQGRRNYEKHFSETRHIRGLHSIGITHDTHLFREITSIDDAEMLWNKIRGVKTEQFREDDVVEMEDNAGSVLPLKVYKDLASEGTYQCWRRTKIEHRYAVGPNSRKRLAPFAPFRANGTLPQWRKKPTPYWHLVCGYALIGFICLLMSIGATRSVSRYSFIPQADVPVKTPTDYSATQGTCNNTIRREWRALSIAEQQAYISAVSCLRLQPSILQPAKLQAAYDDFPFVHSHVGYYTHGSAPFLPWHRYFLHIYEKTLRERCHYMGNLVYWNWTTDYQALEQSPVFDSEHGFGGDGVPGGNLTVGRTGRCVQDGPFANLNVSFYDVQVKPHCLSRGFRDQAGNLGHIDGNDLSPESIQEVMRLDRYEDFLEAIEAKVHDAIPFGIGGDFETFTAPYDPIFFLHHTMLDKLWFDWQQKDDQARRDQYGGHKQRHSIEMASLEDEVGLLGLAPAVKVADLMDTHNELLCYGY
;
A
#
# COMPACT_ATOMS: atom_id res chain seq x y z
N MET A 1 24.74 -31.89 -14.92
CA MET A 1 25.40 -33.21 -14.90
C MET A 1 24.96 -33.82 -13.59
N LEU A 2 24.20 -34.92 -13.60
CA LEU A 2 23.50 -35.40 -12.40
C LEU A 2 24.47 -35.67 -11.22
N TYR A 3 25.72 -36.03 -11.51
CA TYR A 3 26.74 -36.22 -10.49
C TYR A 3 27.23 -34.90 -9.87
N GLU A 4 27.44 -33.86 -10.67
CA GLU A 4 27.82 -32.52 -10.19
C GLU A 4 26.63 -31.81 -9.52
N ASP A 5 25.42 -32.01 -10.04
CA ASP A 5 24.17 -31.52 -9.44
C ASP A 5 23.99 -32.12 -8.04
N LEU A 6 24.26 -33.42 -7.86
CA LEU A 6 24.29 -34.06 -6.53
C LEU A 6 25.41 -33.53 -5.63
N ARG A 7 26.62 -33.32 -6.16
CA ARG A 7 27.74 -32.75 -5.40
C ARG A 7 27.38 -31.35 -4.85
N PHE A 8 26.81 -30.50 -5.70
CA PHE A 8 26.34 -29.18 -5.35
C PHE A 8 25.21 -29.21 -4.30
N ILE A 9 24.23 -30.11 -4.47
CA ILE A 9 23.13 -30.28 -3.51
C ILE A 9 23.64 -30.66 -2.11
N HIS A 10 24.59 -31.59 -2.01
CA HIS A 10 25.19 -31.97 -0.73
C HIS A 10 26.04 -30.84 -0.13
N GLU A 11 26.80 -30.10 -0.96
CA GLU A 11 27.58 -28.94 -0.52
C GLU A 11 26.67 -27.80 0.01
N ASP A 12 25.51 -27.59 -0.60
CA ASP A 12 24.51 -26.59 -0.16
C ASP A 12 23.81 -27.02 1.14
N VAL A 13 23.50 -28.31 1.31
CA VAL A 13 22.98 -28.87 2.57
C VAL A 13 24.00 -28.74 3.70
N GLU A 14 25.25 -29.16 3.49
CA GLU A 14 26.31 -29.07 4.52
C GLU A 14 26.58 -27.61 4.93
N ARG A 15 26.51 -26.67 3.98
CA ARG A 15 26.61 -25.22 4.28
C ARG A 15 25.40 -24.68 5.03
N ALA A 16 24.19 -25.07 4.65
CA ALA A 16 22.98 -24.66 5.36
C ALA A 16 22.94 -25.23 6.78
N GLU A 17 23.41 -26.47 7.00
CA GLU A 17 23.57 -27.07 8.32
C GLU A 17 24.63 -26.33 9.16
N ALA A 18 25.78 -25.97 8.58
CA ALA A 18 26.83 -25.20 9.25
C ALA A 18 26.33 -23.80 9.65
N ALA A 19 25.67 -23.06 8.75
CA ALA A 19 25.10 -21.75 9.03
C ALA A 19 23.98 -21.83 10.09
N MET A 20 23.14 -22.87 10.02
CA MET A 20 22.11 -23.12 11.03
C MET A 20 22.72 -23.41 12.41
N ALA A 21 23.81 -24.18 12.48
CA ALA A 21 24.53 -24.47 13.72
C ALA A 21 25.19 -23.21 14.30
N GLU A 22 25.84 -22.39 13.47
CA GLU A 22 26.41 -21.09 13.86
C GLU A 22 25.34 -20.16 14.44
N ARG A 23 24.22 -19.96 13.71
CA ARG A 23 23.09 -19.17 14.22
C ARG A 23 22.48 -19.74 15.50
N PHE A 24 22.45 -21.05 15.69
CA PHE A 24 21.92 -21.65 16.91
C PHE A 24 22.82 -21.40 18.14
N LEU A 25 24.12 -21.19 17.94
CA LEU A 25 25.06 -20.83 19.01
C LEU A 25 24.93 -19.35 19.44
N GLU A 26 24.36 -18.48 18.62
CA GLU A 26 24.04 -17.10 18.98
C GLU A 26 22.84 -17.05 19.96
N ASP A 27 23.04 -16.58 21.20
CA ASP A 27 21.94 -16.19 22.12
C ASP A 27 21.79 -14.66 22.20
N PRO A 28 21.08 -14.02 21.26
CA PRO A 28 20.87 -12.58 21.30
C PRO A 28 19.95 -12.20 22.47
N LYS A 29 20.33 -11.18 23.24
CA LYS A 29 19.62 -10.78 24.47
C LYS A 29 18.21 -10.22 24.24
N LYS A 30 17.94 -9.65 23.05
CA LYS A 30 16.67 -8.99 22.69
C LYS A 30 15.70 -9.97 22.03
N ASN A 31 14.44 -10.01 22.47
CA ASN A 31 13.42 -10.93 21.95
C ASN A 31 13.18 -10.79 20.43
N ARG A 32 13.27 -9.57 19.88
CA ARG A 32 13.20 -9.31 18.42
C ARG A 32 14.31 -10.04 17.66
N ASN A 33 15.53 -9.99 18.18
CA ASN A 33 16.70 -10.61 17.55
C ASN A 33 16.65 -12.14 17.69
N ARG A 34 16.15 -12.66 18.82
CA ARG A 34 15.84 -14.10 18.97
C ARG A 34 14.84 -14.57 17.91
N LEU A 35 13.74 -13.84 17.74
CA LEU A 35 12.74 -14.19 16.73
C LEU A 35 13.29 -14.10 15.30
N ALA A 36 14.13 -13.09 15.00
CA ALA A 36 14.79 -12.98 13.70
C ALA A 36 15.71 -14.18 13.41
N ARG A 37 16.59 -14.51 14.36
CA ARG A 37 17.43 -15.72 14.32
C ARG A 37 16.59 -16.99 14.14
N ASP A 38 15.48 -17.13 14.84
CA ASP A 38 14.59 -18.29 14.73
C ASP A 38 13.92 -18.39 13.35
N HIS A 39 13.63 -17.26 12.68
CA HIS A 39 13.19 -17.24 11.27
C HIS A 39 14.33 -17.57 10.29
N GLU A 40 15.56 -17.12 10.54
CA GLU A 40 16.75 -17.50 9.75
C GLU A 40 17.00 -19.02 9.83
N ILE A 41 16.99 -19.59 11.04
CA ILE A 41 17.13 -21.04 11.29
C ILE A 41 16.00 -21.82 10.58
N ALA A 42 14.76 -21.34 10.63
CA ALA A 42 13.65 -21.96 9.90
C ALA A 42 13.82 -21.87 8.37
N TYR A 43 14.39 -20.78 7.84
CA TYR A 43 14.73 -20.66 6.43
C TYR A 43 15.79 -21.69 6.01
N PHE A 44 16.88 -21.85 6.78
CA PHE A 44 17.88 -22.90 6.54
C PHE A 44 17.28 -24.30 6.58
N ALA A 45 16.44 -24.60 7.57
CA ALA A 45 15.77 -25.90 7.68
C ALA A 45 14.86 -26.22 6.47
N ASN A 46 14.11 -25.23 5.98
CA ASN A 46 13.28 -25.38 4.77
C ASN A 46 14.15 -25.61 3.52
N ARG A 47 15.26 -24.88 3.37
CA ARG A 47 16.21 -25.08 2.26
C ARG A 47 16.83 -26.48 2.29
N ILE A 48 17.24 -26.96 3.45
CA ILE A 48 17.75 -28.33 3.63
C ILE A 48 16.70 -29.36 3.20
N GLN A 49 15.44 -29.18 3.58
CA GLN A 49 14.34 -30.09 3.21
C GLN A 49 14.07 -30.09 1.70
N GLU A 50 14.09 -28.93 1.04
CA GLU A 50 13.93 -28.79 -0.42
C GLU A 50 15.07 -29.46 -1.18
N GLN A 51 16.33 -29.15 -0.83
CA GLN A 51 17.50 -29.76 -1.46
C GLN A 51 17.59 -31.28 -1.20
N SER A 52 17.22 -31.73 0.00
CA SER A 52 17.13 -33.16 0.32
C SER A 52 16.07 -33.88 -0.53
N ASN A 53 14.90 -33.26 -0.75
CA ASN A 53 13.87 -33.80 -1.64
C ASN A 53 14.36 -33.89 -3.10
N ARG A 54 15.11 -32.88 -3.56
CA ARG A 54 15.75 -32.88 -4.88
C ARG A 54 16.81 -33.98 -5.02
N ALA A 55 17.65 -34.19 -4.01
CA ALA A 55 18.59 -35.31 -3.97
C ALA A 55 17.88 -36.67 -4.02
N LEU A 56 16.81 -36.84 -3.23
CA LEU A 56 16.01 -38.07 -3.21
C LEU A 56 15.38 -38.39 -4.57
N HIS A 57 14.89 -37.39 -5.31
CA HIS A 57 14.40 -37.59 -6.68
C HIS A 57 15.52 -38.09 -7.61
N ILE A 58 16.72 -37.50 -7.56
CA ILE A 58 17.85 -37.97 -8.39
C ILE A 58 18.26 -39.41 -8.00
N TYR A 59 18.32 -39.73 -6.70
CA TYR A 59 18.69 -41.07 -6.22
C TYR A 59 17.66 -42.17 -6.53
N ASN A 60 16.37 -41.84 -6.56
CA ASN A 60 15.29 -42.82 -6.78
C ASN A 60 14.89 -42.92 -8.24
N ASP A 61 14.60 -41.78 -8.89
CA ASP A 61 13.93 -41.72 -10.19
C ASP A 61 14.92 -41.64 -11.36
N GLN A 62 16.14 -41.15 -11.12
CA GLN A 62 17.19 -40.98 -12.15
C GLN A 62 18.42 -41.88 -11.96
N LYS A 63 18.29 -42.91 -11.10
CA LYS A 63 19.38 -43.81 -10.70
C LYS A 63 20.14 -44.43 -11.88
N ASP A 64 19.43 -44.92 -12.90
CA ASP A 64 20.06 -45.58 -14.04
C ASP A 64 20.83 -44.59 -14.94
N ALA A 65 20.33 -43.36 -15.07
CA ALA A 65 21.02 -42.29 -15.79
C ALA A 65 22.28 -41.83 -15.03
N LEU A 66 22.18 -41.67 -13.70
CA LEU A 66 23.31 -41.36 -12.83
C LEU A 66 24.39 -42.46 -12.89
N MET A 67 24.00 -43.74 -12.89
CA MET A 67 24.94 -44.85 -13.03
C MET A 67 25.61 -44.88 -14.42
N GLN A 68 24.89 -44.53 -15.48
CA GLN A 68 25.46 -44.38 -16.83
C GLN A 68 26.44 -43.20 -16.91
N GLU A 69 26.13 -42.06 -16.27
CA GLU A 69 27.02 -40.89 -16.18
C GLU A 69 28.31 -41.23 -15.42
N ILE A 70 28.20 -41.86 -14.24
CA ILE A 70 29.35 -42.35 -13.47
C ILE A 70 30.20 -43.35 -14.28
N GLN A 71 29.56 -44.25 -15.02
CA GLN A 71 30.26 -45.22 -15.86
C GLN A 71 30.94 -44.56 -17.06
N ALA A 72 30.33 -43.54 -17.68
CA ALA A 72 30.95 -42.75 -18.75
C ALA A 72 32.21 -42.03 -18.25
N ILE A 73 32.11 -41.28 -17.14
CA ILE A 73 33.25 -40.59 -16.49
C ILE A 73 34.36 -41.59 -16.12
N SER A 74 34.00 -42.79 -15.67
CA SER A 74 34.95 -43.86 -15.30
C SER A 74 35.58 -44.61 -16.48
N THR A 75 35.04 -44.50 -17.70
CA THR A 75 35.52 -45.27 -18.88
C THR A 75 35.99 -44.41 -20.06
N GLY A 76 35.65 -43.12 -20.08
CA GLY A 76 36.18 -42.14 -21.01
C GLY A 76 37.62 -41.70 -20.66
N ASN A 77 38.23 -40.93 -21.56
CA ASN A 77 39.46 -40.20 -21.26
C ASN A 77 39.10 -38.93 -20.45
N PRO A 78 39.48 -38.81 -19.16
CA PRO A 78 38.97 -37.73 -18.31
C PRO A 78 39.31 -36.33 -18.81
N MET A 79 40.41 -36.17 -19.55
CA MET A 79 40.81 -34.89 -20.14
C MET A 79 39.88 -34.45 -21.27
N ASP A 80 39.38 -35.38 -22.11
CA ASP A 80 38.51 -35.01 -23.24
C ASP A 80 37.12 -34.58 -22.76
N GLU A 81 36.65 -35.15 -21.64
CA GLU A 81 35.40 -34.76 -20.98
C GLU A 81 35.56 -33.41 -20.25
N PHE A 82 36.67 -33.22 -19.51
CA PHE A 82 37.04 -31.93 -18.92
C PHE A 82 37.11 -30.80 -19.97
N TYR A 83 37.70 -31.04 -21.14
CA TYR A 83 37.76 -30.02 -22.19
C TYR A 83 36.41 -29.71 -22.83
N LYS A 84 35.47 -30.67 -22.90
CA LYS A 84 34.08 -30.38 -23.31
C LYS A 84 33.40 -29.46 -22.31
N GLU A 85 33.43 -29.79 -21.02
CA GLU A 85 32.79 -28.96 -19.99
C GLU A 85 33.46 -27.60 -19.82
N TYR A 86 34.79 -27.52 -19.92
CA TYR A 86 35.49 -26.25 -19.99
C TYR A 86 35.03 -25.41 -21.19
N THR A 87 34.75 -26.03 -22.35
CA THR A 87 34.22 -25.33 -23.52
C THR A 87 32.80 -24.83 -23.24
N ASN A 88 31.91 -25.67 -22.67
CA ASN A 88 30.55 -25.30 -22.27
C ASN A 88 30.55 -24.09 -21.31
N ILE A 89 31.38 -24.14 -20.25
CA ILE A 89 31.53 -23.05 -19.26
C ILE A 89 32.05 -21.77 -19.93
N LYS A 90 32.98 -21.89 -20.89
CA LYS A 90 33.53 -20.75 -21.61
C LYS A 90 32.53 -20.14 -22.59
N GLU A 91 31.67 -20.94 -23.19
CA GLU A 91 30.54 -20.46 -24.01
C GLU A 91 29.45 -19.83 -23.14
N PHE A 92 29.16 -20.38 -21.96
CA PHE A 92 28.27 -19.79 -20.96
C PHE A 92 28.78 -18.40 -20.52
N HIS A 93 30.03 -18.28 -20.07
CA HIS A 93 30.62 -16.98 -19.71
C HIS A 93 30.75 -16.01 -20.89
N ARG A 94 30.90 -16.49 -22.13
CA ARG A 94 30.85 -15.65 -23.34
C ARG A 94 29.43 -15.12 -23.59
N LYS A 95 28.41 -15.89 -23.25
CA LYS A 95 26.99 -15.55 -23.40
C LYS A 95 26.48 -14.65 -22.26
N TYR A 96 27.03 -14.81 -21.06
CA TYR A 96 26.67 -14.08 -19.84
C TYR A 96 27.90 -13.39 -19.20
N PRO A 97 28.54 -12.41 -19.87
CA PRO A 97 29.80 -11.82 -19.40
C PRO A 97 29.66 -10.92 -18.16
N ASN A 98 28.44 -10.49 -17.83
CA ASN A 98 28.13 -9.60 -16.70
C ASN A 98 27.41 -10.31 -15.54
N GLU A 99 27.16 -11.61 -15.64
CA GLU A 99 26.54 -12.40 -14.58
C GLU A 99 27.53 -12.55 -13.42
N LYS A 100 27.25 -11.89 -12.30
CA LYS A 100 28.04 -12.05 -11.08
C LYS A 100 27.75 -13.43 -10.53
N VAL A 101 28.80 -14.20 -10.26
CA VAL A 101 28.71 -15.36 -9.37
C VAL A 101 28.09 -14.88 -8.06
N GLU A 102 26.94 -15.43 -7.68
CA GLU A 102 26.30 -15.08 -6.41
C GLU A 102 27.26 -15.45 -5.28
N ASN A 103 27.77 -14.43 -4.58
CA ASN A 103 28.46 -14.68 -3.33
C ASN A 103 27.38 -15.06 -2.31
N LEU A 104 27.27 -16.35 -2.00
CA LEU A 104 26.21 -16.93 -1.15
C LEU A 104 26.12 -16.24 0.22
N GLU A 105 27.22 -15.67 0.72
CA GLU A 105 27.26 -14.83 1.94
C GLU A 105 26.27 -13.65 1.92
N VAL A 106 25.96 -13.09 0.73
CA VAL A 106 25.11 -11.90 0.56
C VAL A 106 23.61 -12.26 0.55
N ALA A 107 23.26 -13.50 0.23
CA ALA A 107 21.87 -13.96 0.20
C ALA A 107 21.25 -14.09 1.60
N TYR A 108 22.07 -14.32 2.63
CA TYR A 108 21.63 -14.64 4.00
C TYR A 108 21.38 -13.42 4.90
N ASN A 109 21.24 -12.20 4.35
CA ASN A 109 21.14 -10.99 5.16
C ASN A 109 20.10 -9.98 4.63
N ARG A 110 18.80 -10.24 4.90
CA ARG A 110 17.70 -9.27 4.69
C ARG A 110 16.62 -9.39 5.80
N PRO A 111 16.46 -8.38 6.68
CA PRO A 111 15.39 -8.39 7.67
C PRO A 111 14.02 -8.00 7.07
N GLN A 112 12.96 -8.71 7.46
CA GLN A 112 11.57 -8.33 7.15
C GLN A 112 11.07 -7.18 8.04
N ARG A 113 10.15 -6.36 7.50
CA ARG A 113 9.42 -5.32 8.25
C ARG A 113 8.22 -5.91 9.01
N ALA A 114 8.01 -5.44 10.24
CA ALA A 114 6.87 -5.83 11.08
C ALA A 114 5.63 -4.95 10.83
N TYR A 115 4.47 -5.39 11.33
CA TYR A 115 3.15 -4.77 11.12
C TYR A 115 2.58 -4.20 12.42
N SER A 116 1.89 -3.05 12.34
CA SER A 116 1.35 -2.28 13.46
C SER A 116 -0.03 -2.77 13.96
N PRO A 117 -0.28 -2.89 15.28
CA PRO A 117 -1.60 -3.17 15.83
C PRO A 117 -2.15 -2.07 16.76
N GLU A 118 -3.33 -1.54 16.43
CA GLU A 118 -4.19 -0.84 17.41
C GLU A 118 -5.67 -1.22 17.26
N ARG A 119 -6.32 -1.67 18.36
CA ARG A 119 -7.75 -1.47 18.69
C ARG A 119 -8.12 -1.97 20.09
N LYS A 120 -9.27 -1.51 20.61
CA LYS A 120 -9.65 -1.48 22.05
C LYS A 120 -10.03 -2.84 22.67
N HIS A 121 -9.91 -2.91 23.99
CA HIS A 121 -9.64 -4.13 24.75
C HIS A 121 -10.77 -4.62 25.66
N SER A 122 -11.83 -5.19 25.07
CA SER A 122 -12.85 -5.96 25.82
C SER A 122 -13.11 -7.35 25.24
N TYR A 123 -12.49 -7.70 24.11
CA TYR A 123 -12.77 -8.94 23.38
C TYR A 123 -11.75 -10.06 23.68
N LEU A 124 -10.54 -9.73 24.17
CA LEU A 124 -9.44 -10.68 24.37
C LEU A 124 -9.71 -11.77 25.41
N ASP A 125 -10.63 -11.53 26.35
CA ASP A 125 -11.06 -12.54 27.35
C ASP A 125 -12.26 -13.37 26.87
N ILE A 126 -12.96 -12.96 25.81
CA ILE A 126 -14.26 -13.52 25.39
C ILE A 126 -14.17 -14.27 24.05
N PHE A 127 -13.23 -13.93 23.15
CA PHE A 127 -13.20 -14.48 21.78
C PHE A 127 -13.04 -16.01 21.69
N ASN A 128 -12.50 -16.66 22.72
CA ASN A 128 -12.34 -18.11 22.80
C ASN A 128 -13.50 -18.83 23.52
N HIS A 129 -14.49 -18.07 24.02
CA HIS A 129 -15.63 -18.60 24.77
C HIS A 129 -16.89 -18.63 23.90
N PHE A 130 -17.18 -19.79 23.30
CA PHE A 130 -18.29 -19.99 22.36
C PHE A 130 -19.61 -20.46 23.01
N THR A 131 -19.68 -20.50 24.35
CA THR A 131 -20.83 -20.98 25.13
C THR A 131 -21.42 -19.89 26.02
N GLN A 132 -22.69 -20.03 26.39
CA GLN A 132 -23.33 -19.18 27.41
C GLN A 132 -22.69 -19.44 28.79
N PRO A 133 -22.52 -18.43 29.66
CA PRO A 133 -23.09 -17.08 29.58
C PRO A 133 -22.26 -16.06 28.79
N HIS A 134 -21.05 -16.40 28.34
CA HIS A 134 -20.11 -15.44 27.74
C HIS A 134 -20.40 -15.15 26.26
N CYS A 135 -20.92 -16.13 25.51
CA CYS A 135 -21.42 -15.95 24.16
C CYS A 135 -22.94 -15.77 24.17
N THR A 136 -23.44 -14.61 23.73
CA THR A 136 -24.88 -14.32 23.60
C THR A 136 -25.50 -14.82 22.29
N ILE A 137 -24.68 -15.27 21.34
CA ILE A 137 -25.08 -15.69 19.99
C ILE A 137 -25.78 -17.05 20.06
N SER A 138 -27.01 -17.15 19.54
CA SER A 138 -27.75 -18.40 19.48
C SER A 138 -27.20 -19.37 18.43
N LYS A 139 -27.44 -20.68 18.61
CA LYS A 139 -27.03 -21.70 17.61
C LYS A 139 -27.54 -21.41 16.20
N ARG A 140 -28.66 -20.69 16.06
CA ARG A 140 -29.25 -20.29 14.77
C ARG A 140 -28.46 -19.14 14.11
N GLU A 141 -27.96 -18.20 14.89
CA GLU A 141 -27.16 -17.07 14.40
C GLU A 141 -25.73 -17.53 14.04
N LYS A 142 -25.20 -18.53 14.77
CA LYS A 142 -23.91 -19.17 14.42
C LYS A 142 -23.88 -19.85 13.05
N LEU A 143 -25.04 -20.20 12.49
CA LEU A 143 -25.17 -20.82 11.16
C LEU A 143 -25.35 -19.78 10.02
N THR A 144 -25.13 -18.50 10.31
CA THR A 144 -25.11 -17.43 9.30
C THR A 144 -23.74 -17.34 8.62
N ASP A 145 -23.73 -16.93 7.35
CA ASP A 145 -22.49 -16.81 6.56
C ASP A 145 -21.55 -15.73 7.12
N GLU A 146 -22.11 -14.66 7.73
CA GLU A 146 -21.37 -13.61 8.43
C GLU A 146 -20.55 -14.17 9.60
N TYR A 147 -21.17 -15.00 10.46
CA TYR A 147 -20.49 -15.63 11.58
C TYR A 147 -19.44 -16.64 11.11
N PHE A 148 -19.78 -17.47 10.12
CA PHE A 148 -18.84 -18.44 9.54
C PHE A 148 -17.60 -17.77 8.94
N SER A 149 -17.77 -16.62 8.29
CA SER A 149 -16.68 -15.78 7.77
C SER A 149 -15.84 -15.18 8.90
N TYR A 150 -16.46 -14.59 9.93
CA TYR A 150 -15.76 -14.05 11.09
C TYR A 150 -14.89 -15.10 11.81
N VAL A 151 -15.46 -16.27 12.14
CA VAL A 151 -14.73 -17.35 12.82
C VAL A 151 -13.64 -17.92 11.90
N GLY A 152 -13.87 -17.99 10.58
CA GLY A 152 -12.83 -18.35 9.61
C GLY A 152 -11.64 -17.39 9.62
N SER A 153 -11.90 -16.08 9.50
CA SER A 153 -10.87 -15.04 9.50
C SER A 153 -10.09 -14.98 10.83
N LEU A 154 -10.76 -15.17 11.96
CA LEU A 154 -10.11 -15.21 13.28
C LEU A 154 -9.25 -16.46 13.45
N ALA A 155 -9.72 -17.63 13.00
CA ALA A 155 -8.92 -18.85 13.00
C ALA A 155 -7.68 -18.73 12.11
N GLN A 156 -7.81 -18.11 10.93
CA GLN A 156 -6.69 -17.85 10.02
C GLN A 156 -5.66 -16.92 10.67
N TYR A 157 -6.09 -15.77 11.20
CA TYR A 157 -5.21 -14.82 11.88
C TYR A 157 -4.41 -15.46 13.02
N LEU A 158 -5.04 -16.30 13.85
CA LEU A 158 -4.36 -16.98 14.96
C LEU A 158 -3.36 -18.04 14.49
N GLN A 159 -3.64 -18.75 13.40
CA GLN A 159 -2.67 -19.68 12.79
C GLN A 159 -1.46 -18.92 12.21
N ASP A 160 -1.71 -17.84 11.46
CA ASP A 160 -0.64 -17.03 10.86
C ASP A 160 0.21 -16.32 11.92
N PHE A 161 -0.40 -15.88 13.02
CA PHE A 161 0.31 -15.34 14.18
C PHE A 161 1.17 -16.41 14.87
N MET A 162 0.69 -17.65 14.99
CA MET A 162 1.46 -18.75 15.56
C MET A 162 2.66 -19.11 14.67
N ARG A 163 2.47 -19.18 13.34
CA ARG A 163 3.54 -19.35 12.33
C ARG A 163 4.60 -18.25 12.42
N LYS A 164 4.18 -17.00 12.61
CA LYS A 164 5.09 -15.84 12.73
C LYS A 164 5.84 -15.77 14.07
N THR A 165 5.28 -16.29 15.15
CA THR A 165 5.88 -16.22 16.50
C THR A 165 6.70 -17.46 16.86
N LYS A 166 6.49 -18.58 16.17
CA LYS A 166 7.18 -19.85 16.44
C LYS A 166 7.58 -20.58 15.15
N PRO A 167 8.52 -20.04 14.35
CA PRO A 167 8.90 -20.62 13.07
C PRO A 167 9.64 -21.97 13.19
N LEU A 168 10.18 -22.29 14.37
CA LEU A 168 10.91 -23.54 14.65
C LEU A 168 10.03 -24.69 15.18
N GLU A 169 8.77 -24.43 15.56
CA GLU A 169 7.86 -25.51 15.94
C GLU A 169 7.21 -26.11 14.69
N GLU A 170 7.04 -27.44 14.66
CA GLU A 170 6.43 -28.12 13.52
C GLU A 170 4.90 -27.99 13.55
N LEU A 171 4.41 -26.79 13.25
CA LEU A 171 3.03 -26.38 13.45
C LEU A 171 2.01 -27.21 12.66
N GLU A 172 2.37 -27.79 11.51
CA GLU A 172 1.48 -28.70 10.77
C GLU A 172 1.12 -29.95 11.60
N LYS A 173 2.08 -30.53 12.34
CA LYS A 173 1.78 -31.65 13.24
C LYS A 173 0.90 -31.22 14.42
N VAL A 174 1.07 -29.99 14.92
CA VAL A 174 0.25 -29.43 16.00
C VAL A 174 -1.19 -29.19 15.53
N PHE A 175 -1.38 -28.63 14.33
CA PHE A 175 -2.71 -28.41 13.77
C PHE A 175 -3.40 -29.75 13.42
N ALA A 176 -2.68 -30.72 12.85
CA ALA A 176 -3.20 -32.06 12.62
C ALA A 176 -3.60 -32.79 13.92
N GLN A 177 -2.90 -32.56 15.04
CA GLN A 177 -3.31 -33.05 16.35
C GLN A 177 -4.63 -32.42 16.83
N PHE A 178 -4.81 -31.11 16.67
CA PHE A 178 -6.07 -30.44 17.02
C PHE A 178 -7.24 -30.97 16.19
N ASP A 179 -7.02 -31.26 14.91
CA ASP A 179 -8.05 -31.78 14.02
C ASP A 179 -8.42 -33.24 14.34
N ALA A 180 -7.43 -34.06 14.74
CA ALA A 180 -7.67 -35.41 15.24
C ALA A 180 -8.41 -35.42 16.60
N GLU A 181 -8.10 -34.48 17.50
CA GLU A 181 -8.85 -34.28 18.75
C GLU A 181 -10.30 -33.84 18.47
N PHE A 182 -10.49 -32.92 17.51
CA PHE A 182 -11.82 -32.46 17.11
C PHE A 182 -12.68 -33.61 16.58
N GLU A 183 -12.17 -34.44 15.66
CA GLU A 183 -12.97 -35.53 15.11
C GLU A 183 -13.39 -36.51 16.20
N LYS A 184 -12.49 -36.85 17.12
CA LYS A 184 -12.77 -37.71 18.28
C LYS A 184 -13.85 -37.13 19.20
N GLU A 185 -13.80 -35.84 19.51
CA GLU A 185 -14.84 -35.17 20.32
C GLU A 185 -16.17 -35.01 19.55
N TRP A 186 -16.12 -34.84 18.23
CA TRP A 186 -17.28 -34.73 17.36
C TRP A 186 -18.03 -36.06 17.17
N GLU A 187 -17.28 -37.16 17.02
CA GLU A 187 -17.80 -38.53 17.04
C GLU A 187 -18.44 -38.86 18.39
N ALA A 188 -17.77 -38.53 19.50
CA ALA A 188 -18.32 -38.66 20.85
C ALA A 188 -19.53 -37.74 21.11
N GLY A 189 -19.66 -36.65 20.35
CA GLY A 189 -20.74 -35.68 20.51
C GLY A 189 -20.58 -34.76 21.73
N THR A 190 -19.36 -34.61 22.23
CA THR A 190 -19.01 -33.86 23.46
C THR A 190 -18.53 -32.43 23.20
N VAL A 191 -18.45 -32.00 21.93
CA VAL A 191 -17.99 -30.64 21.56
C VAL A 191 -18.88 -29.57 22.20
N ALA A 192 -18.26 -28.71 23.01
CA ALA A 192 -18.93 -27.67 23.76
C ALA A 192 -19.83 -26.78 22.89
N GLY A 193 -21.10 -26.65 23.25
CA GLY A 193 -22.10 -25.90 22.48
C GLY A 193 -22.71 -26.66 21.30
N TRP A 194 -22.15 -27.79 20.86
CA TRP A 194 -22.62 -28.59 19.71
C TRP A 194 -23.03 -30.03 20.08
N GLU A 195 -23.21 -30.28 21.38
CA GLU A 195 -23.69 -31.52 21.99
C GLU A 195 -24.94 -32.11 21.31
N ARG A 196 -25.00 -33.44 21.23
CA ARG A 196 -26.18 -34.15 20.71
C ARG A 196 -27.32 -34.09 21.72
N SER A 197 -28.44 -33.48 21.35
CA SER A 197 -29.65 -33.53 22.17
C SER A 197 -30.24 -34.95 22.17
N ASN A 198 -30.12 -35.66 23.28
CA ASN A 198 -30.82 -36.93 23.50
C ASN A 198 -32.33 -36.68 23.58
N GLN A 199 -33.03 -36.81 22.45
CA GLN A 199 -34.49 -36.89 22.42
C GLN A 199 -34.95 -38.28 22.86
N SER A 200 -35.01 -38.49 24.18
CA SER A 200 -35.68 -39.65 24.77
C SER A 200 -36.35 -39.29 26.10
N THR A 201 -37.67 -39.13 26.02
CA THR A 201 -38.68 -39.39 27.06
C THR A 201 -38.65 -38.64 28.41
N GLU A 202 -39.79 -37.99 28.65
CA GLU A 202 -40.45 -37.70 29.94
C GLU A 202 -39.99 -36.52 30.83
N ASN A 203 -41.01 -35.82 31.32
CA ASN A 203 -41.04 -34.76 32.34
C ASN A 203 -40.46 -33.38 32.01
N GLY A 204 -41.40 -32.47 31.68
CA GLY A 204 -41.38 -31.04 32.04
C GLY A 204 -40.08 -30.24 31.83
N LEU A 205 -39.92 -29.65 30.65
CA LEU A 205 -38.86 -28.66 30.39
C LEU A 205 -38.95 -27.45 31.35
N THR A 206 -37.99 -27.36 32.26
CA THR A 206 -37.57 -26.11 32.90
C THR A 206 -37.02 -25.15 31.85
N THR A 207 -37.15 -23.85 32.10
CA THR A 207 -37.19 -22.84 31.02
C THR A 207 -35.83 -22.28 30.63
N GLN A 208 -35.68 -21.86 29.36
CA GLN A 208 -34.59 -20.98 28.91
C GLN A 208 -34.87 -19.51 29.28
N GLY A 209 -35.35 -19.29 30.51
CA GLY A 209 -35.83 -18.01 31.03
C GLY A 209 -35.52 -17.85 32.51
N THR A 210 -36.14 -16.87 33.17
CA THR A 210 -35.80 -16.45 34.55
C THR A 210 -36.19 -17.44 35.66
N GLY A 211 -36.53 -18.69 35.34
CA GLY A 211 -36.69 -19.80 36.30
C GLY A 211 -37.99 -19.81 37.11
N GLU A 212 -38.84 -18.78 37.01
CA GLU A 212 -40.07 -18.63 37.80
C GLU A 212 -41.38 -18.96 37.06
N GLY A 213 -41.33 -19.40 35.79
CA GLY A 213 -42.52 -19.64 34.97
C GLY A 213 -42.54 -20.95 34.17
N VAL A 214 -43.70 -21.27 33.60
CA VAL A 214 -43.90 -22.41 32.69
C VAL A 214 -43.81 -21.93 31.24
N TRP A 215 -43.00 -22.59 30.41
CA TRP A 215 -42.76 -22.20 29.02
C TRP A 215 -43.67 -22.94 28.01
N CYS A 216 -44.21 -22.21 27.03
CA CYS A 216 -44.90 -22.82 25.89
C CYS A 216 -44.04 -22.81 24.62
N ALA A 217 -43.65 -23.99 24.14
CA ALA A 217 -42.86 -24.17 22.92
C ALA A 217 -43.58 -23.73 21.61
N ASP A 218 -44.91 -23.65 21.60
CA ASP A 218 -45.71 -23.29 20.41
C ASP A 218 -46.03 -21.80 20.33
N CYS A 219 -45.88 -21.08 21.43
CA CYS A 219 -46.12 -19.65 21.51
C CYS A 219 -44.88 -18.83 21.89
N ALA A 220 -43.76 -19.50 22.20
CA ALA A 220 -42.49 -18.91 22.62
C ALA A 220 -42.67 -17.86 23.73
N LYS A 221 -43.39 -18.26 24.79
CA LYS A 221 -43.73 -17.40 25.94
C LYS A 221 -43.68 -18.16 27.26
N GLU A 222 -43.19 -17.45 28.27
CA GLU A 222 -43.21 -17.87 29.67
C GLU A 222 -44.48 -17.36 30.37
N PHE A 223 -45.06 -18.20 31.23
CA PHE A 223 -46.26 -17.92 32.00
C PHE A 223 -45.95 -18.03 33.49
N LYS A 224 -46.20 -16.96 34.25
CA LYS A 224 -45.92 -16.87 35.71
C LYS A 224 -46.73 -17.83 36.60
N SER A 225 -47.65 -18.60 36.03
CA SER A 225 -48.47 -19.56 36.76
C SER A 225 -48.99 -20.64 35.82
N ASP A 226 -48.99 -21.88 36.28
CA ASP A 226 -49.55 -23.04 35.57
C ASP A 226 -51.03 -22.84 35.17
N ASN A 227 -51.82 -22.09 35.95
CA ASN A 227 -53.21 -21.76 35.58
C ASN A 227 -53.29 -20.80 34.37
N LEU A 228 -52.34 -19.88 34.22
CA LEU A 228 -52.24 -19.00 33.05
C LEU A 228 -51.74 -19.79 31.83
N TYR A 229 -50.82 -20.74 32.03
CA TYR A 229 -50.35 -21.65 30.98
C TYR A 229 -51.50 -22.52 30.45
N LYS A 230 -52.25 -23.20 31.33
CA LYS A 230 -53.37 -24.08 30.97
C LYS A 230 -54.51 -23.35 30.26
N SER A 231 -54.88 -22.15 30.73
CA SER A 231 -55.90 -21.32 30.06
C SER A 231 -55.42 -20.74 28.73
N HIS A 232 -54.11 -20.56 28.54
CA HIS A 232 -53.53 -20.18 27.26
C HIS A 232 -53.62 -21.28 26.20
N LEU A 233 -53.49 -22.56 26.56
CA LEU A 233 -53.54 -23.70 25.62
C LEU A 233 -54.88 -23.78 24.86
N THR A 234 -55.99 -23.40 25.48
CA THR A 234 -57.31 -23.35 24.82
C THR A 234 -57.56 -22.03 24.08
N GLY A 235 -56.63 -21.08 24.13
CA GLY A 235 -56.73 -19.80 23.47
C GLY A 235 -56.58 -19.89 21.94
N LYS A 236 -57.41 -19.13 21.21
CA LYS A 236 -57.41 -19.06 19.73
C LYS A 236 -56.02 -18.80 19.10
N LYS A 237 -55.09 -18.19 19.83
CA LYS A 237 -53.72 -17.92 19.38
C LYS A 237 -52.81 -19.16 19.50
N HIS A 238 -52.89 -19.90 20.60
CA HIS A 238 -52.16 -21.17 20.74
C HIS A 238 -52.68 -22.19 19.73
N ILE A 239 -54.00 -22.36 19.61
CA ILE A 239 -54.60 -23.33 18.67
C ILE A 239 -54.17 -23.06 17.22
N ARG A 240 -54.09 -21.79 16.78
CA ARG A 240 -53.56 -21.46 15.43
C ARG A 240 -52.09 -21.81 15.28
N ASN A 241 -51.26 -21.51 16.27
CA ASN A 241 -49.82 -21.80 16.21
C ASN A 241 -49.54 -23.31 16.24
N ALA A 242 -50.26 -24.05 17.09
CA ALA A 242 -50.20 -25.51 17.17
C ALA A 242 -50.68 -26.16 15.86
N ALA A 243 -51.78 -25.67 15.27
CA ALA A 243 -52.25 -26.12 13.96
C ALA A 243 -51.25 -25.82 12.83
N ALA A 244 -50.59 -24.66 12.84
CA ALA A 244 -49.57 -24.31 11.86
C ALA A 244 -48.31 -25.21 11.97
N LYS A 245 -47.92 -25.61 13.19
CA LYS A 245 -46.87 -26.62 13.40
C LYS A 245 -47.30 -28.03 13.00
N ALA A 246 -48.54 -28.44 13.31
CA ALA A 246 -49.07 -29.75 12.89
C ALA A 246 -49.10 -29.87 11.36
N GLN A 247 -49.47 -28.80 10.65
CA GLN A 247 -49.41 -28.75 9.18
C GLN A 247 -47.98 -28.79 8.60
N GLN A 248 -46.94 -28.53 9.41
CA GLN A 248 -45.55 -28.77 9.03
C GLN A 248 -45.09 -30.22 9.29
N ALA A 249 -45.82 -31.00 10.11
CA ALA A 249 -45.48 -32.38 10.46
C ALA A 249 -46.05 -33.42 9.48
N ASP A 250 -47.26 -33.22 8.96
CA ASP A 250 -47.97 -34.20 8.09
C ASP A 250 -47.53 -34.18 6.60
N GLY A 251 -46.38 -33.58 6.29
CA GLY A 251 -45.80 -33.55 4.95
C GLY A 251 -44.94 -34.79 4.64
N VAL A 252 -45.56 -35.89 4.20
CA VAL A 252 -44.88 -37.16 3.82
C VAL A 252 -43.72 -36.93 2.84
N THR A 253 -42.48 -36.85 3.36
CA THR A 253 -41.25 -36.60 2.59
C THR A 253 -40.03 -37.31 3.21
N THR A 254 -40.14 -38.64 3.39
CA THR A 254 -39.12 -39.51 4.03
C THR A 254 -37.76 -39.62 3.33
N GLY A 255 -37.51 -38.86 2.24
CA GLY A 255 -36.18 -38.74 1.61
C GLY A 255 -35.52 -37.36 1.78
N VAL A 256 -36.28 -36.26 1.81
CA VAL A 256 -35.71 -34.91 1.79
C VAL A 256 -35.31 -34.45 3.20
N ALA A 257 -36.03 -34.88 4.24
CA ALA A 257 -35.71 -34.53 5.63
C ALA A 257 -34.34 -35.05 6.06
N ALA A 258 -34.00 -36.31 5.77
CA ALA A 258 -32.70 -36.90 6.12
C ALA A 258 -31.53 -36.17 5.42
N MET A 259 -31.72 -35.78 4.15
CA MET A 259 -30.72 -35.03 3.39
C MET A 259 -30.54 -33.60 3.91
N SER A 260 -31.63 -32.93 4.30
CA SER A 260 -31.61 -31.61 4.95
C SER A 260 -30.93 -31.65 6.33
N ILE A 261 -31.21 -32.69 7.14
CA ILE A 261 -30.56 -32.92 8.44
C ILE A 261 -29.05 -33.15 8.26
N ASN A 262 -28.62 -33.93 7.26
CA ASN A 262 -27.20 -34.11 6.95
C ASN A 262 -26.53 -32.81 6.48
N VAL A 263 -27.16 -32.03 5.60
CA VAL A 263 -26.60 -30.73 5.14
C VAL A 263 -26.48 -29.75 6.30
N ASN A 264 -27.47 -29.68 7.19
CA ASN A 264 -27.38 -28.85 8.39
C ASN A 264 -26.27 -29.36 9.32
N ARG A 265 -26.18 -30.67 9.59
CA ARG A 265 -25.13 -31.24 10.46
C ARG A 265 -23.71 -31.05 9.89
N LEU A 266 -23.55 -31.03 8.57
CA LEU A 266 -22.30 -30.66 7.89
C LEU A 266 -21.93 -29.19 8.10
N LYS A 267 -22.91 -28.27 8.01
CA LYS A 267 -22.71 -26.85 8.34
C LYS A 267 -22.39 -26.64 9.82
N GLU A 268 -23.07 -27.34 10.73
CA GLU A 268 -22.76 -27.36 12.16
C GLU A 268 -21.32 -27.84 12.40
N LYS A 269 -20.88 -28.93 11.73
CA LYS A 269 -19.50 -29.44 11.84
C LYS A 269 -18.48 -28.38 11.44
N ALA A 270 -18.67 -27.74 10.28
CA ALA A 270 -17.74 -26.73 9.76
C ALA A 270 -17.64 -25.46 10.63
N VAL A 271 -18.71 -25.07 11.34
CA VAL A 271 -18.64 -23.99 12.34
C VAL A 271 -17.95 -24.49 13.62
N ALA A 272 -18.35 -25.66 14.13
CA ALA A 272 -17.81 -26.25 15.35
C ALA A 272 -16.29 -26.52 15.29
N GLU A 273 -15.79 -26.98 14.14
CA GLU A 273 -14.36 -27.20 13.87
C GLU A 273 -13.56 -25.91 14.07
N ARG A 274 -14.03 -24.80 13.51
CA ARG A 274 -13.35 -23.49 13.60
C ARG A 274 -13.44 -22.90 15.01
N GLU A 275 -14.58 -23.02 15.70
CA GLU A 275 -14.71 -22.65 17.11
C GLU A 275 -13.75 -23.44 18.00
N PHE A 276 -13.66 -24.76 17.79
CA PHE A 276 -12.75 -25.64 18.51
C PHE A 276 -11.28 -25.29 18.25
N ARG A 277 -10.90 -25.10 16.98
CA ARG A 277 -9.52 -24.73 16.60
C ARG A 277 -9.12 -23.39 17.22
N ILE A 278 -10.00 -22.38 17.24
CA ILE A 278 -9.74 -21.11 17.95
C ILE A 278 -9.53 -21.34 19.46
N SER A 279 -10.35 -22.17 20.10
CA SER A 279 -10.21 -22.46 21.54
C SER A 279 -8.87 -23.13 21.87
N LYS A 280 -8.44 -24.10 21.05
CA LYS A 280 -7.13 -24.76 21.18
C LYS A 280 -5.96 -23.80 20.91
N LEU A 281 -6.02 -23.01 19.84
CA LEU A 281 -5.02 -21.97 19.53
C LEU A 281 -4.89 -20.92 20.66
N ALA A 282 -6.02 -20.44 21.18
CA ALA A 282 -6.06 -19.48 22.28
C ALA A 282 -5.53 -20.05 23.60
N SER A 283 -5.62 -21.37 23.79
CA SER A 283 -5.06 -22.09 24.94
C SER A 283 -3.55 -22.32 24.78
N ALA A 284 -3.09 -22.71 23.58
CA ALA A 284 -1.68 -22.87 23.26
C ALA A 284 -0.88 -21.55 23.34
N MET A 285 -1.55 -20.42 23.09
CA MET A 285 -0.98 -19.06 23.17
C MET A 285 -1.39 -18.29 24.44
N GLN A 286 -1.81 -18.98 25.51
CA GLN A 286 -2.31 -18.37 26.76
C GLN A 286 -1.31 -17.37 27.38
N THR A 287 0.00 -17.62 27.28
CA THR A 287 1.06 -16.74 27.78
C THR A 287 1.13 -15.42 27.00
N VAL A 288 1.12 -15.50 25.66
CA VAL A 288 1.10 -14.32 24.78
C VAL A 288 -0.21 -13.55 24.96
N ARG A 289 -1.34 -14.24 25.17
CA ARG A 289 -2.64 -13.61 25.44
C ARG A 289 -2.62 -12.81 26.74
N ALA A 290 -2.04 -13.37 27.82
CA ALA A 290 -1.87 -12.68 29.09
C ALA A 290 -0.96 -11.46 28.95
N ALA A 291 0.24 -11.62 28.38
CA ALA A 291 1.17 -10.50 28.14
C ALA A 291 0.57 -9.39 27.27
N THR A 292 -0.21 -9.74 26.24
CA THR A 292 -0.94 -8.76 25.40
C THR A 292 -1.97 -8.00 26.21
N ARG A 293 -2.72 -8.68 27.09
CA ARG A 293 -3.70 -8.06 27.98
C ARG A 293 -3.03 -7.14 29.00
N ASP A 294 -1.94 -7.57 29.64
CA ASP A 294 -1.21 -6.78 30.63
C ASP A 294 -0.61 -5.51 30.01
N ASN A 295 0.01 -5.65 28.83
CA ASN A 295 0.45 -4.52 28.01
C ASN A 295 -0.72 -3.60 27.65
N VAL A 296 -1.88 -4.20 27.35
CA VAL A 296 -3.19 -3.57 27.12
C VAL A 296 -3.60 -2.61 28.24
N GLU A 297 -3.84 -3.21 29.40
CA GLU A 297 -4.28 -2.54 30.63
C GLU A 297 -3.28 -1.48 31.09
N ARG A 298 -1.97 -1.77 30.94
CA ARG A 298 -0.90 -0.78 31.13
C ARG A 298 -1.06 0.40 30.17
N LYS A 299 -1.14 0.17 28.85
CA LYS A 299 -1.35 1.22 27.81
C LYS A 299 -2.62 2.05 28.03
N ALA A 300 -3.68 1.45 28.55
CA ALA A 300 -4.92 2.15 28.90
C ALA A 300 -4.79 3.03 30.17
N GLY A 301 -3.82 2.74 31.04
CA GLY A 301 -3.56 3.48 32.27
C GLY A 301 -2.59 4.66 32.15
N LEU A 302 -1.80 4.76 31.08
CA LEU A 302 -0.84 5.86 30.90
C LEU A 302 -1.52 7.18 30.52
N THR A 303 -0.94 8.27 31.01
CA THR A 303 -1.25 9.62 30.55
C THR A 303 -0.74 9.85 29.12
N GLU A 304 -1.25 10.89 28.46
CA GLU A 304 -0.87 11.20 27.07
C GLU A 304 0.65 11.41 26.90
N ARG A 305 1.30 12.04 27.89
CA ARG A 305 2.75 12.26 27.87
C ARG A 305 3.53 10.95 27.98
N GLU A 306 3.14 10.06 28.89
CA GLU A 306 3.84 8.79 29.06
C GLU A 306 3.57 7.84 27.86
N ARG A 307 2.41 7.96 27.19
CA ARG A 307 2.14 7.27 25.92
C ARG A 307 3.04 7.80 24.79
N GLN A 308 3.27 9.11 24.74
CA GLN A 308 4.18 9.74 23.78
C GLN A 308 5.63 9.31 24.05
N GLU A 309 6.08 9.32 25.31
CA GLU A 309 7.40 8.83 25.73
C GLU A 309 7.60 7.33 25.39
N GLU A 310 6.57 6.49 25.56
CA GLU A 310 6.61 5.08 25.15
C GLU A 310 6.62 4.90 23.62
N LEU A 311 5.88 5.73 22.88
CA LEU A 311 5.87 5.72 21.42
C LEU A 311 7.23 6.13 20.85
N GLU A 312 7.87 7.15 21.43
CA GLU A 312 9.22 7.59 21.10
C GLU A 312 10.27 6.50 21.43
N ALA A 313 10.11 5.79 22.55
CA ALA A 313 10.95 4.63 22.86
C ALA A 313 10.80 3.50 21.82
N LEU A 314 9.57 3.20 21.38
CA LEU A 314 9.31 2.20 20.34
C LEU A 314 9.91 2.60 18.98
N TYR A 315 9.80 3.87 18.58
CA TYR A 315 10.46 4.35 17.36
C TYR A 315 11.98 4.24 17.44
N HIS A 316 12.60 4.59 18.58
CA HIS A 316 14.03 4.40 18.77
C HIS A 316 14.45 2.91 18.82
N GLU A 317 13.61 2.00 19.31
CA GLU A 317 13.82 0.55 19.20
C GLU A 317 13.71 0.03 17.75
N GLU A 318 12.82 0.62 16.93
CA GLU A 318 12.75 0.31 15.49
C GLU A 318 14.00 0.78 14.75
N GLU A 319 14.43 2.02 14.95
CA GLU A 319 15.65 2.61 14.37
C GLU A 319 16.91 1.82 14.79
N GLN A 320 17.07 1.52 16.08
CA GLN A 320 18.18 0.69 16.57
C GLN A 320 18.15 -0.71 15.95
N GLY A 321 16.98 -1.31 15.72
CA GLY A 321 16.88 -2.60 15.05
C GLY A 321 17.19 -2.57 13.55
N THR A 322 17.25 -1.39 12.90
CA THR A 322 17.85 -1.24 11.56
C THR A 322 19.35 -0.95 11.60
N ASN A 323 19.84 -0.34 12.68
CA ASN A 323 21.25 -0.01 12.87
C ASN A 323 22.05 -1.09 13.65
N ALA A 324 21.39 -2.12 14.21
CA ALA A 324 22.05 -3.19 14.96
C ALA A 324 22.98 -4.08 14.10
N ALA A 325 22.83 -4.07 12.77
CA ALA A 325 23.80 -4.65 11.84
C ALA A 325 25.05 -3.76 11.63
N ARG A 326 25.17 -2.64 12.35
CA ARG A 326 26.24 -1.65 12.22
C ARG A 326 26.78 -1.09 13.55
N GLU A 327 26.01 -1.13 14.64
CA GLU A 327 26.35 -0.51 15.93
C GLU A 327 25.96 -1.36 17.17
N GLU A 328 26.48 -2.58 17.32
CA GLU A 328 26.63 -3.25 18.63
C GLU A 328 28.07 -3.73 18.88
N GLU A 329 29.04 -2.81 18.88
CA GLU A 329 30.28 -2.96 19.66
C GLU A 329 30.39 -1.84 20.73
N GLN A 330 29.69 -2.05 21.85
CA GLN A 330 30.13 -1.52 23.14
C GLN A 330 30.26 -2.68 24.14
N PRO A 331 31.21 -2.60 25.09
CA PRO A 331 31.98 -3.80 25.42
C PRO A 331 31.22 -4.75 26.34
N LEU A 332 31.17 -6.03 25.92
CA LEU A 332 31.13 -7.12 26.88
C LEU A 332 32.52 -7.22 27.56
N GLU A 333 32.52 -7.43 28.87
CA GLU A 333 33.75 -7.68 29.62
C GLU A 333 34.33 -9.06 29.24
N GLU A 334 35.58 -9.01 28.77
CA GLU A 334 36.62 -10.06 28.77
C GLU A 334 36.28 -11.46 28.24
N GLY A 335 36.77 -11.74 27.02
CA GLY A 335 37.02 -13.09 26.51
C GLY A 335 37.36 -13.11 25.02
N GLU A 336 38.66 -13.09 24.68
CA GLU A 336 39.27 -13.54 23.40
C GLU A 336 38.53 -13.08 22.10
N ASP A 337 38.95 -12.04 21.37
CA ASP A 337 40.26 -11.89 20.73
C ASP A 337 40.67 -10.43 20.50
N ARG A 338 41.83 -10.00 20.99
CA ARG A 338 42.41 -8.68 20.67
C ARG A 338 43.55 -8.80 19.66
N VAL A 339 43.28 -8.45 18.40
CA VAL A 339 44.30 -8.30 17.35
C VAL A 339 45.39 -7.33 17.82
N TYR A 340 46.63 -7.82 17.87
CA TYR A 340 47.78 -7.11 18.45
C TYR A 340 48.17 -5.87 17.63
N ASN A 341 47.72 -4.68 18.07
CA ASN A 341 47.98 -3.38 17.44
C ASN A 341 48.84 -2.46 18.36
N PRO A 342 50.16 -2.70 18.47
CA PRO A 342 51.03 -1.96 19.40
C PRO A 342 51.27 -0.49 19.00
N LEU A 343 50.93 -0.09 17.76
CA LEU A 343 51.12 1.26 17.24
C LEU A 343 49.82 2.11 17.21
N LYS A 344 48.69 1.56 17.69
CA LYS A 344 47.35 2.20 17.65
C LYS A 344 46.99 2.75 16.27
N LEU A 345 47.41 2.07 15.20
CA LEU A 345 47.08 2.48 13.84
C LEU A 345 45.58 2.24 13.60
N PRO A 346 44.87 3.08 12.84
CA PRO A 346 43.48 2.81 12.50
C PRO A 346 43.36 1.44 11.82
N LEU A 347 42.27 0.74 12.10
CA LEU A 347 41.99 -0.55 11.46
C LEU A 347 41.49 -0.30 10.04
N ALA A 348 41.92 -1.14 9.10
CA ALA A 348 41.31 -1.22 7.79
C ALA A 348 39.98 -1.99 7.88
N TRP A 349 39.25 -2.02 6.76
CA TRP A 349 37.99 -2.76 6.60
C TRP A 349 38.13 -4.28 6.76
N ASP A 350 39.37 -4.79 6.85
CA ASP A 350 39.72 -6.19 7.09
C ASP A 350 40.00 -6.51 8.58
N GLY A 351 39.75 -5.56 9.49
CA GLY A 351 40.00 -5.71 10.93
C GLY A 351 41.49 -5.71 11.32
N LYS A 352 42.41 -5.40 10.40
CA LYS A 352 43.86 -5.37 10.67
C LYS A 352 44.37 -3.93 10.73
N PRO A 353 45.42 -3.65 11.53
CA PRO A 353 46.01 -2.32 11.57
C PRO A 353 46.62 -1.96 10.21
N ILE A 354 46.25 -0.79 9.68
CA ILE A 354 46.74 -0.30 8.38
C ILE A 354 48.28 -0.26 8.38
N PRO A 355 48.98 -0.71 7.31
CA PRO A 355 50.43 -0.66 7.25
C PRO A 355 51.02 0.73 7.55
N PHE A 356 52.02 0.79 8.44
CA PHE A 356 52.59 2.05 8.95
C PHE A 356 53.11 2.99 7.86
N TRP A 357 53.63 2.44 6.75
CA TRP A 357 54.07 3.23 5.60
C TRP A 357 52.90 3.92 4.90
N LEU A 358 51.73 3.28 4.81
CA LEU A 358 50.52 3.81 4.19
C LEU A 358 49.87 4.89 5.06
N TYR A 359 49.89 4.69 6.38
CA TYR A 359 49.51 5.69 7.38
C TYR A 359 50.36 6.97 7.26
N LYS A 360 51.69 6.84 7.05
CA LYS A 360 52.56 7.99 6.76
C LYS A 360 52.36 8.58 5.36
N LEU A 361 52.15 7.76 4.34
CA LEU A 361 51.95 8.21 2.94
C LEU A 361 50.71 9.10 2.80
N HIS A 362 49.60 8.72 3.43
CA HIS A 362 48.38 9.53 3.45
C HIS A 362 48.40 10.65 4.52
N GLY A 363 49.48 10.79 5.29
CA GLY A 363 49.66 11.85 6.27
C GLY A 363 48.77 11.76 7.51
N LEU A 364 48.12 10.63 7.80
CA LEU A 364 47.24 10.46 8.97
C LEU A 364 47.98 10.66 10.31
N GLY A 365 49.32 10.55 10.31
CA GLY A 365 50.17 10.84 11.46
C GLY A 365 50.43 12.33 11.76
N THR A 366 49.81 13.26 11.02
CA THR A 366 49.90 14.70 11.29
C THR A 366 48.59 15.20 11.90
N GLU A 367 48.67 15.73 13.13
CA GLU A 367 47.55 16.34 13.83
C GLU A 367 47.32 17.79 13.35
N TYR A 368 46.08 18.09 12.97
CA TYR A 368 45.60 19.44 12.67
C TYR A 368 44.49 19.81 13.66
N ARG A 369 44.40 21.08 14.07
CA ARG A 369 43.44 21.54 15.09
C ARG A 369 42.53 22.62 14.53
N CYS A 370 41.24 22.60 14.89
CA CYS A 370 40.29 23.63 14.51
C CYS A 370 39.59 24.19 15.76
N GLU A 371 39.77 25.48 16.04
CA GLU A 371 39.24 26.13 17.24
C GLU A 371 37.71 26.29 17.16
N ILE A 372 37.19 26.68 15.99
CA ILE A 372 35.74 26.77 15.68
C ILE A 372 35.00 25.44 15.96
N CYS A 373 35.67 24.29 15.81
CA CYS A 373 35.13 22.97 16.13
C CYS A 373 35.33 22.52 17.60
N GLY A 374 35.63 23.45 18.52
CA GLY A 374 35.93 23.14 19.92
C GLY A 374 37.35 22.60 20.14
N ASN A 375 38.32 23.12 19.38
CA ASN A 375 39.72 22.65 19.36
C ASN A 375 39.87 21.15 19.05
N HIS A 376 39.02 20.63 18.14
CA HIS A 376 39.03 19.23 17.75
C HIS A 376 40.26 18.90 16.90
N VAL A 377 40.85 17.71 17.13
CA VAL A 377 42.05 17.25 16.44
C VAL A 377 41.66 16.35 15.26
N TYR A 378 41.96 16.79 14.05
CA TYR A 378 41.81 16.03 12.81
C TYR A 378 43.13 15.37 12.43
N GLN A 379 43.09 14.06 12.18
CA GLN A 379 44.24 13.28 11.72
C GLN A 379 44.32 13.30 10.19
N GLY A 380 45.39 13.89 9.67
CA GLY A 380 45.69 13.97 8.24
C GLY A 380 45.01 15.12 7.51
N ARG A 381 45.77 15.72 6.58
CA ARG A 381 45.39 16.94 5.86
C ARG A 381 44.09 16.80 5.07
N ARG A 382 43.83 15.64 4.46
CA ARG A 382 42.60 15.40 3.67
C ARG A 382 41.33 15.41 4.52
N ASN A 383 41.38 14.86 5.74
CA ASN A 383 40.26 14.93 6.68
C ASN A 383 40.07 16.36 7.19
N TYR A 384 41.17 17.06 7.46
CA TYR A 384 41.15 18.48 7.80
C TYR A 384 40.68 19.39 6.65
N GLU A 385 40.87 19.06 5.38
CA GLU A 385 40.28 19.83 4.27
C GLU A 385 38.79 19.52 4.07
N LYS A 386 38.36 18.30 4.42
CA LYS A 386 36.95 17.90 4.37
C LYS A 386 36.11 18.58 5.47
N HIS A 387 36.66 18.73 6.69
CA HIS A 387 35.86 19.16 7.85
C HIS A 387 35.22 20.53 7.71
N PHE A 388 35.77 21.45 6.90
CA PHE A 388 35.16 22.75 6.59
C PHE A 388 33.76 22.63 5.96
N SER A 389 33.46 21.50 5.29
CA SER A 389 32.14 21.19 4.73
C SER A 389 31.26 20.31 5.63
N GLU A 390 31.78 19.87 6.78
CA GLU A 390 31.07 18.97 7.69
C GLU A 390 30.16 19.76 8.65
N THR A 391 29.05 19.10 9.05
CA THR A 391 28.01 19.71 9.87
C THR A 391 28.52 20.26 11.21
N ARG A 392 29.58 19.69 11.79
CA ARG A 392 30.22 20.21 13.02
C ARG A 392 30.84 21.59 12.81
N HIS A 393 31.54 21.82 11.70
CA HIS A 393 32.18 23.11 11.42
C HIS A 393 31.15 24.17 11.04
N ILE A 394 30.19 23.81 10.18
CA ILE A 394 29.07 24.70 9.80
C ILE A 394 28.25 25.12 11.03
N ARG A 395 27.93 24.18 11.94
CA ARG A 395 27.26 24.49 13.21
C ARG A 395 28.11 25.41 14.10
N GLY A 396 29.43 25.23 14.14
CA GLY A 396 30.35 26.12 14.84
C GLY A 396 30.27 27.57 14.33
N LEU A 397 30.35 27.77 13.01
CA LEU A 397 30.17 29.08 12.37
C LEU A 397 28.79 29.69 12.67
N HIS A 398 27.73 28.88 12.62
CA HIS A 398 26.36 29.33 12.96
C HIS A 398 26.24 29.75 14.43
N SER A 399 26.92 29.06 15.36
CA SER A 399 26.97 29.45 16.79
C SER A 399 27.72 30.75 17.05
N ILE A 400 28.64 31.15 16.17
CA ILE A 400 29.33 32.46 16.19
C ILE A 400 28.46 33.56 15.54
N GLY A 401 27.34 33.19 14.92
CA GLY A 401 26.41 34.13 14.27
C GLY A 401 26.66 34.36 12.78
N ILE A 402 27.49 33.53 12.14
CA ILE A 402 27.70 33.50 10.69
C ILE A 402 26.68 32.52 10.10
N THR A 403 25.54 33.05 9.65
CA THR A 403 24.37 32.25 9.24
C THR A 403 24.20 32.05 7.74
N HIS A 404 25.01 32.74 6.94
CA HIS A 404 24.97 32.69 5.47
C HIS A 404 26.38 32.86 4.88
N ASP A 405 26.55 32.52 3.61
CA ASP A 405 27.83 32.56 2.89
C ASP A 405 28.96 31.72 3.54
N THR A 406 28.63 30.63 4.23
CA THR A 406 29.58 29.79 5.02
C THR A 406 30.75 29.24 4.20
N HIS A 407 30.61 29.04 2.89
CA HIS A 407 31.71 28.63 2.01
C HIS A 407 32.84 29.69 1.91
N LEU A 408 32.57 30.98 2.21
CA LEU A 408 33.61 32.02 2.26
C LEU A 408 34.55 31.88 3.47
N PHE A 409 34.18 31.07 4.47
CA PHE A 409 34.95 30.83 5.69
C PHE A 409 35.77 29.54 5.64
N ARG A 410 35.86 28.90 4.46
CA ARG A 410 36.73 27.76 4.21
C ARG A 410 38.20 28.14 4.48
N GLU A 411 38.95 27.22 5.09
CA GLU A 411 40.33 27.42 5.56
C GLU A 411 40.50 28.30 6.81
N ILE A 412 39.44 28.93 7.34
CA ILE A 412 39.49 29.69 8.59
C ILE A 412 39.23 28.76 9.78
N THR A 413 40.14 28.74 10.75
CA THR A 413 40.04 27.86 11.93
C THR A 413 40.04 28.56 13.27
N SER A 414 40.50 29.82 13.34
CA SER A 414 40.37 30.65 14.53
C SER A 414 39.05 31.43 14.52
N ILE A 415 38.48 31.62 15.70
CA ILE A 415 37.20 32.33 15.88
C ILE A 415 37.38 33.81 15.58
N ASP A 416 38.48 34.41 16.06
CA ASP A 416 38.79 35.84 15.88
C ASP A 416 38.90 36.22 14.39
N ASP A 417 39.58 35.39 13.58
CA ASP A 417 39.70 35.59 12.12
C ASP A 417 38.34 35.52 11.41
N ALA A 418 37.47 34.60 11.84
CA ALA A 418 36.11 34.46 11.30
C ALA A 418 35.25 35.69 11.63
N GLU A 419 35.31 36.19 12.86
CA GLU A 419 34.62 37.43 13.24
C GLU A 419 35.15 38.66 12.48
N MET A 420 36.48 38.77 12.30
CA MET A 420 37.09 39.85 11.53
C MET A 420 36.64 39.85 10.06
N LEU A 421 36.62 38.68 9.41
CA LEU A 421 36.13 38.55 8.04
C LEU A 421 34.63 38.86 7.95
N TRP A 422 33.83 38.36 8.90
CA TRP A 422 32.39 38.60 8.91
C TRP A 422 32.03 40.07 9.05
N ASN A 423 32.71 40.79 9.96
CA ASN A 423 32.53 42.23 10.12
C ASN A 423 32.90 43.00 8.85
N LYS A 424 33.94 42.58 8.13
CA LYS A 424 34.32 43.16 6.83
C LYS A 424 33.26 42.93 5.76
N ILE A 425 32.67 41.73 5.67
CA ILE A 425 31.59 41.40 4.71
C ILE A 425 30.32 42.21 5.03
N ARG A 426 29.94 42.34 6.31
CA ARG A 426 28.78 43.15 6.74
C ARG A 426 28.95 44.63 6.45
N GLY A 427 30.17 45.17 6.56
CA GLY A 427 30.47 46.55 6.16
C GLY A 427 30.14 46.80 4.69
N VAL A 428 30.62 45.92 3.79
CA VAL A 428 30.41 46.06 2.33
C VAL A 428 28.93 45.93 1.92
N LYS A 429 28.17 45.00 2.53
CA LYS A 429 26.71 44.86 2.24
C LYS A 429 25.88 46.07 2.70
N THR A 430 26.43 46.96 3.53
CA THR A 430 25.71 48.17 4.02
C THR A 430 25.87 49.38 3.09
N GLU A 431 26.86 49.38 2.19
CA GLU A 431 27.09 50.45 1.20
C GLU A 431 26.41 50.21 -0.16
N GLN A 432 25.67 49.12 -0.33
CA GLN A 432 24.79 48.94 -1.49
C GLN A 432 23.58 49.88 -1.37
N PHE A 433 23.70 51.04 -2.04
CA PHE A 433 22.66 52.06 -2.20
C PHE A 433 21.29 51.43 -2.48
N ARG A 434 20.31 51.70 -1.61
CA ARG A 434 18.90 51.41 -1.89
C ARG A 434 18.31 52.52 -2.74
N GLU A 435 17.92 52.17 -3.95
CA GLU A 435 17.28 53.07 -4.91
C GLU A 435 15.97 53.69 -4.34
N ASP A 436 15.28 52.96 -3.46
CA ASP A 436 14.10 53.41 -2.70
C ASP A 436 14.30 54.68 -1.85
N ASP A 437 15.53 54.94 -1.39
CA ASP A 437 15.85 56.11 -0.55
C ASP A 437 16.18 57.37 -1.40
N VAL A 438 16.31 57.22 -2.73
CA VAL A 438 16.64 58.31 -3.67
C VAL A 438 15.39 58.87 -4.35
N VAL A 439 14.31 58.08 -4.45
CA VAL A 439 13.07 58.52 -5.09
C VAL A 439 12.23 59.36 -4.13
N GLU A 440 12.37 60.68 -4.29
CA GLU A 440 11.57 61.70 -3.63
C GLU A 440 10.21 61.86 -4.32
N MET A 441 9.11 61.69 -3.56
CA MET A 441 7.74 61.84 -4.02
C MET A 441 7.11 63.08 -3.37
N GLU A 442 6.56 63.98 -4.18
CA GLU A 442 5.74 65.10 -3.68
C GLU A 442 4.29 64.64 -3.46
N ASP A 443 3.70 65.06 -2.34
CA ASP A 443 2.26 64.94 -2.10
C ASP A 443 1.46 66.06 -2.77
N ASN A 444 0.13 65.95 -2.74
CA ASN A 444 -0.79 66.96 -3.30
C ASN A 444 -0.72 68.34 -2.61
N ALA A 445 0.13 68.51 -1.58
CA ALA A 445 0.41 69.76 -0.89
C ALA A 445 1.86 70.26 -1.11
N GLY A 446 2.65 69.60 -1.96
CA GLY A 446 4.04 69.96 -2.27
C GLY A 446 5.05 69.63 -1.18
N SER A 447 4.75 68.63 -0.34
CA SER A 447 5.72 68.12 0.65
C SER A 447 6.44 66.89 0.12
N VAL A 448 7.77 66.94 0.11
CA VAL A 448 8.64 65.88 -0.41
C VAL A 448 8.84 64.79 0.65
N LEU A 449 8.62 63.52 0.26
CA LEU A 449 8.77 62.34 1.11
C LEU A 449 9.49 61.21 0.37
N PRO A 450 10.34 60.40 1.02
CA PRO A 450 10.92 59.20 0.40
C PRO A 450 9.82 58.21 -0.02
N LEU A 451 9.98 57.58 -1.19
CA LEU A 451 9.01 56.68 -1.82
C LEU A 451 8.45 55.62 -0.88
N LYS A 452 9.29 55.06 -0.01
CA LYS A 452 8.86 54.07 0.99
C LYS A 452 7.88 54.64 2.01
N VAL A 453 8.22 55.79 2.61
CA VAL A 453 7.37 56.48 3.59
C VAL A 453 6.05 56.92 2.95
N TYR A 454 6.09 57.37 1.69
CA TYR A 454 4.90 57.69 0.91
C TYR A 454 3.99 56.47 0.70
N LYS A 455 4.55 55.32 0.28
CA LYS A 455 3.81 54.07 0.07
C LYS A 455 3.21 53.53 1.37
N ASP A 456 3.98 53.54 2.46
CA ASP A 456 3.51 53.09 3.77
C ASP A 456 2.31 53.94 4.24
N LEU A 457 2.42 55.28 4.21
CA LEU A 457 1.33 56.22 4.54
C LEU A 457 0.11 56.11 3.62
N ALA A 458 0.31 55.80 2.33
CA ALA A 458 -0.77 55.52 1.40
C ALA A 458 -1.49 54.20 1.71
N SER A 459 -0.74 53.17 2.11
CA SER A 459 -1.27 51.84 2.45
C SER A 459 -2.08 51.83 3.75
N GLU A 460 -1.70 52.67 4.73
CA GLU A 460 -2.43 52.81 6.01
C GLU A 460 -3.70 53.67 5.89
N GLY A 461 -3.93 54.34 4.74
CA GLY A 461 -5.10 55.18 4.50
C GLY A 461 -5.17 56.47 5.33
N THR A 462 -4.08 56.82 6.03
CA THR A 462 -4.04 57.88 7.06
C THR A 462 -3.63 59.27 6.53
N TYR A 463 -3.52 59.44 5.21
CA TYR A 463 -3.04 60.67 4.56
C TYR A 463 -3.77 61.97 4.96
N GLN A 464 -5.01 61.89 5.47
CA GLN A 464 -5.76 63.06 5.96
C GLN A 464 -5.67 63.30 7.49
N CYS A 465 -5.07 62.39 8.28
CA CYS A 465 -5.16 62.42 9.74
C CYS A 465 -3.91 62.95 10.48
N TRP A 466 -2.82 63.25 9.76
CA TRP A 466 -1.54 63.63 10.40
C TRP A 466 -1.50 65.06 11.00
N ARG A 467 -2.57 65.86 10.88
CA ARG A 467 -2.58 67.29 11.27
C ARG A 467 -3.24 67.60 12.62
N ARG A 468 -3.31 66.66 13.57
CA ARG A 468 -3.95 66.89 14.89
C ARG A 468 -3.17 66.55 16.17
N THR A 469 -1.93 66.07 16.07
CA THR A 469 -1.10 65.66 17.23
C THR A 469 0.28 66.34 17.30
N LYS A 470 0.37 67.60 16.86
CA LYS A 470 1.61 68.40 16.98
C LYS A 470 1.39 69.87 17.36
N ILE A 471 0.34 70.13 18.14
CA ILE A 471 0.15 71.35 18.94
C ILE A 471 -0.20 70.85 20.36
N GLU A 472 0.29 71.52 21.40
CA GLU A 472 0.25 71.10 22.82
C GLU A 472 1.19 69.93 23.20
N HIS A 473 2.50 70.23 23.28
CA HIS A 473 3.33 69.90 24.45
C HIS A 473 4.71 70.59 24.36
N ARG A 474 4.77 71.84 24.83
CA ARG A 474 5.97 72.47 25.40
C ARG A 474 5.58 73.02 26.78
N TYR A 475 6.56 73.14 27.68
CA TYR A 475 6.40 73.29 29.14
C TYR A 475 5.89 71.98 29.82
N ALA A 476 6.48 71.44 30.89
CA ALA A 476 7.62 71.90 31.70
C ALA A 476 8.39 70.73 32.39
N VAL A 477 9.65 71.03 32.74
CA VAL A 477 10.56 70.54 33.81
C VAL A 477 10.09 69.36 34.73
N GLY A 478 10.98 68.38 34.98
CA GLY A 478 10.83 67.31 36.02
C GLY A 478 11.23 67.76 37.45
N PRO A 479 11.73 66.89 38.37
CA PRO A 479 11.88 65.42 38.37
C PRO A 479 11.33 64.72 39.66
N ASN A 480 11.52 63.39 39.77
CA ASN A 480 11.46 62.57 41.01
C ASN A 480 10.15 62.51 41.85
N SER A 481 9.58 61.31 42.04
CA SER A 481 9.37 60.73 43.39
C SER A 481 8.80 59.29 43.37
N ARG A 482 9.16 58.51 44.40
CA ARG A 482 8.59 57.19 44.72
C ARG A 482 7.24 57.34 45.42
N LYS A 483 6.29 56.42 45.21
CA LYS A 483 5.64 55.65 46.30
C LYS A 483 4.69 54.55 45.78
N ARG A 484 4.62 53.47 46.57
CA ARG A 484 3.65 52.36 46.43
C ARG A 484 2.33 52.73 47.11
N LEU A 485 1.22 52.21 46.60
CA LEU A 485 0.13 51.71 47.45
C LEU A 485 -0.40 50.39 46.87
N ALA A 486 -0.61 49.45 47.78
CA ALA A 486 -1.36 48.19 47.63
C ALA A 486 -2.18 48.06 48.93
N PRO A 487 -2.88 46.94 49.22
CA PRO A 487 -3.51 45.93 48.37
C PRO A 487 -5.03 45.86 48.64
N PHE A 488 -5.78 44.96 48.00
CA PHE A 488 -6.86 44.22 48.67
C PHE A 488 -7.19 42.92 47.91
N ALA A 489 -7.42 41.85 48.66
CA ALA A 489 -7.90 40.54 48.20
C ALA A 489 -9.21 40.23 48.97
N PRO A 490 -9.73 38.99 48.93
CA PRO A 490 -10.22 38.22 47.79
C PRO A 490 -11.74 37.93 47.94
N PHE A 491 -12.41 37.35 46.95
CA PHE A 491 -13.50 36.37 47.22
C PHE A 491 -13.77 35.44 46.03
N ARG A 492 -14.34 34.26 46.32
CA ARG A 492 -14.45 33.12 45.39
C ARG A 492 -15.94 32.77 45.17
N ALA A 493 -16.18 32.11 44.03
CA ALA A 493 -17.23 31.10 43.77
C ALA A 493 -18.59 31.50 43.16
N ASN A 494 -18.97 30.63 42.21
CA ASN A 494 -20.30 30.20 41.76
C ASN A 494 -21.17 31.11 40.87
N GLY A 495 -21.63 30.54 39.74
CA GLY A 495 -22.96 30.86 39.19
C GLY A 495 -23.11 30.88 37.67
N THR A 496 -23.33 29.70 37.07
CA THR A 496 -24.23 29.47 35.90
C THR A 496 -24.11 30.28 34.60
N LEU A 497 -23.98 29.53 33.50
CA LEU A 497 -24.17 29.94 32.10
C LEU A 497 -25.49 30.71 31.84
N PRO A 498 -25.49 31.77 31.01
CA PRO A 498 -26.71 32.32 30.42
C PRO A 498 -27.03 31.67 29.06
N GLN A 499 -28.00 30.75 29.05
CA GLN A 499 -28.77 30.47 27.83
C GLN A 499 -29.73 31.64 27.56
N TRP A 500 -29.81 32.10 26.30
CA TRP A 500 -30.97 32.84 25.81
C TRP A 500 -31.73 32.02 24.77
N ARG A 501 -33.07 32.03 24.89
CA ARG A 501 -33.98 31.10 24.22
C ARG A 501 -34.58 31.65 22.92
N LYS A 502 -35.04 30.70 22.10
CA LYS A 502 -35.73 30.81 20.81
C LYS A 502 -37.02 31.67 20.80
N LYS A 503 -37.44 32.01 19.56
CA LYS A 503 -38.82 32.28 19.01
C LYS A 503 -39.25 33.76 18.92
N PRO A 504 -40.28 34.09 18.08
CA PRO A 504 -40.64 33.58 16.73
C PRO A 504 -41.11 34.70 15.76
N THR A 505 -41.57 34.36 14.54
CA THR A 505 -42.73 34.90 13.74
C THR A 505 -42.47 34.80 12.21
N PRO A 506 -43.48 34.86 11.32
CA PRO A 506 -44.76 34.13 11.35
C PRO A 506 -45.13 33.44 10.02
N TYR A 507 -46.09 32.49 10.08
CA TYR A 507 -46.82 31.91 8.93
C TYR A 507 -47.95 32.84 8.45
N TRP A 508 -48.23 32.87 7.14
CA TRP A 508 -49.57 32.94 6.47
C TRP A 508 -49.35 32.62 4.97
N HIS A 509 -50.19 31.89 4.21
CA HIS A 509 -51.19 30.86 4.52
C HIS A 509 -51.66 30.17 3.20
N LEU A 510 -51.78 28.82 3.12
CA LEU A 510 -52.45 28.14 1.99
C LEU A 510 -53.09 26.80 2.41
N VAL A 511 -54.41 26.71 2.26
CA VAL A 511 -55.27 25.56 2.61
C VAL A 511 -56.40 25.45 1.57
N CYS A 512 -56.89 24.23 1.33
CA CYS A 512 -57.92 23.81 0.36
C CYS A 512 -57.46 23.76 -1.13
N GLY A 513 -57.74 22.69 -1.88
CA GLY A 513 -58.32 21.40 -1.49
C GLY A 513 -58.85 20.55 -2.66
N TYR A 514 -59.17 19.29 -2.34
CA TYR A 514 -60.04 18.36 -3.06
C TYR A 514 -59.56 17.58 -4.32
N ALA A 515 -59.57 16.26 -4.13
CA ALA A 515 -60.11 15.22 -5.01
C ALA A 515 -59.31 14.75 -6.25
N LEU A 516 -59.46 13.44 -6.52
CA LEU A 516 -58.73 12.61 -7.50
C LEU A 516 -57.25 12.41 -7.07
N ILE A 517 -56.71 11.21 -6.93
CA ILE A 517 -56.94 9.98 -7.71
C ILE A 517 -57.12 8.78 -6.77
N GLY A 518 -58.16 7.98 -7.02
CA GLY A 518 -58.37 6.67 -6.42
C GLY A 518 -58.95 5.71 -7.43
N PHE A 519 -58.12 5.18 -8.34
CA PHE A 519 -58.45 4.04 -9.20
C PHE A 519 -57.15 3.45 -9.81
N ILE A 520 -57.19 2.17 -10.19
CA ILE A 520 -56.11 1.42 -10.87
C ILE A 520 -54.86 1.12 -10.01
N CYS A 521 -55.05 0.26 -9.01
CA CYS A 521 -53.99 -0.64 -8.50
C CYS A 521 -54.56 -2.03 -8.19
N LEU A 522 -55.44 -2.53 -9.08
CA LEU A 522 -56.06 -3.85 -8.97
C LEU A 522 -56.26 -4.47 -10.37
N LEU A 523 -55.18 -4.91 -10.98
CA LEU A 523 -55.12 -5.88 -12.08
C LEU A 523 -53.63 -6.17 -12.36
N MET A 524 -53.16 -7.37 -11.97
CA MET A 524 -51.98 -8.12 -12.49
C MET A 524 -51.62 -9.25 -11.51
N SER A 525 -52.58 -10.14 -11.26
CA SER A 525 -52.35 -11.47 -10.67
C SER A 525 -53.04 -12.50 -11.54
N ILE A 526 -52.27 -13.17 -12.41
CA ILE A 526 -52.49 -14.52 -12.99
C ILE A 526 -51.28 -14.82 -13.90
N GLY A 527 -50.72 -16.02 -13.82
CA GLY A 527 -49.98 -16.62 -14.94
C GLY A 527 -48.44 -16.73 -14.85
N ALA A 528 -47.91 -17.47 -13.86
CA ALA A 528 -46.56 -18.04 -13.95
C ALA A 528 -46.46 -19.38 -13.20
N THR A 529 -46.98 -20.46 -13.79
CA THR A 529 -46.85 -21.82 -13.24
C THR A 529 -45.60 -22.53 -13.75
N ARG A 530 -44.71 -22.88 -12.82
CA ARG A 530 -43.74 -24.00 -12.85
C ARG A 530 -42.97 -24.27 -14.16
N SER A 531 -41.64 -24.15 -14.07
CA SER A 531 -40.82 -25.37 -14.04
C SER A 531 -39.51 -25.14 -13.29
N VAL A 532 -39.23 -25.99 -12.30
CA VAL A 532 -37.91 -26.10 -11.65
C VAL A 532 -37.30 -27.38 -12.19
N SER A 533 -36.20 -27.27 -12.94
CA SER A 533 -35.37 -28.42 -13.31
C SER A 533 -34.05 -28.39 -12.57
N ARG A 534 -33.52 -29.57 -12.30
CA ARG A 534 -32.45 -29.82 -11.33
C ARG A 534 -31.09 -29.33 -11.83
N TYR A 535 -30.29 -28.78 -10.93
CA TYR A 535 -28.84 -28.79 -11.10
C TYR A 535 -28.37 -30.25 -11.17
N SER A 536 -27.77 -30.61 -12.30
CA SER A 536 -27.02 -31.84 -12.49
C SER A 536 -25.61 -31.42 -12.90
N PHE A 537 -24.59 -31.99 -12.27
CA PHE A 537 -23.23 -31.92 -12.81
C PHE A 537 -23.24 -32.53 -14.21
N ILE A 538 -22.72 -31.78 -15.20
CA ILE A 538 -22.38 -32.29 -16.52
C ILE A 538 -20.88 -31.98 -16.72
N PRO A 539 -20.06 -32.92 -17.24
CA PRO A 539 -18.62 -32.71 -17.38
C PRO A 539 -18.28 -31.60 -18.38
N GLN A 540 -17.00 -31.22 -18.45
CA GLN A 540 -16.45 -30.38 -19.51
C GLN A 540 -16.92 -30.91 -20.88
N ALA A 541 -17.66 -30.09 -21.61
CA ALA A 541 -17.90 -30.32 -23.02
C ALA A 541 -16.74 -29.70 -23.79
N ASP A 542 -16.03 -30.51 -24.57
CA ASP A 542 -15.02 -30.02 -25.51
C ASP A 542 -15.67 -29.05 -26.50
N VAL A 543 -15.43 -27.75 -26.31
CA VAL A 543 -15.75 -26.74 -27.32
C VAL A 543 -14.81 -27.01 -28.49
N PRO A 544 -15.31 -27.18 -29.73
CA PRO A 544 -14.46 -27.51 -30.86
C PRO A 544 -13.48 -26.38 -31.12
N VAL A 545 -12.21 -26.63 -30.79
CA VAL A 545 -11.08 -25.79 -31.19
C VAL A 545 -11.13 -25.68 -32.71
N LYS A 546 -11.48 -24.50 -33.22
CA LYS A 546 -11.22 -24.17 -34.62
C LYS A 546 -9.70 -24.15 -34.77
N THR A 547 -9.17 -25.14 -35.48
CA THR A 547 -7.76 -25.18 -35.87
C THR A 547 -7.39 -23.85 -36.52
N PRO A 548 -6.17 -23.32 -36.30
CA PRO A 548 -5.73 -22.12 -36.98
C PRO A 548 -5.78 -22.36 -38.48
N THR A 549 -6.62 -21.61 -39.19
CA THR A 549 -6.45 -21.43 -40.62
C THR A 549 -5.25 -20.50 -40.80
N ASP A 550 -4.28 -20.91 -41.62
CA ASP A 550 -3.10 -20.12 -41.96
C ASP A 550 -3.47 -18.67 -42.29
N TYR A 551 -3.19 -17.76 -41.35
CA TYR A 551 -3.05 -16.36 -41.66
C TYR A 551 -1.70 -16.20 -42.32
N SER A 552 -1.68 -16.41 -43.64
CA SER A 552 -0.56 -16.07 -44.50
C SER A 552 -0.17 -14.62 -44.24
N ALA A 553 1.01 -14.40 -43.64
CA ALA A 553 1.53 -13.08 -43.32
C ALA A 553 1.75 -12.28 -44.61
N THR A 554 0.80 -11.42 -44.95
CA THR A 554 0.98 -10.41 -45.99
C THR A 554 1.87 -9.32 -45.42
N GLN A 555 3.17 -9.35 -45.75
CA GLN A 555 4.14 -8.31 -45.38
C GLN A 555 3.59 -6.92 -45.76
N GLY A 556 3.14 -6.20 -44.75
CA GLY A 556 2.56 -4.86 -44.88
C GLY A 556 3.57 -3.86 -44.35
N THR A 557 4.11 -3.00 -45.22
CA THR A 557 5.03 -1.94 -44.78
C THR A 557 4.33 -1.05 -43.74
N CYS A 558 4.82 -1.08 -42.49
CA CYS A 558 4.30 -0.23 -41.42
C CYS A 558 4.35 1.25 -41.82
N ASN A 559 3.17 1.88 -41.92
CA ASN A 559 3.04 3.31 -42.15
C ASN A 559 2.96 4.03 -40.79
N ASN A 560 4.14 4.28 -40.21
CA ASN A 560 4.32 4.62 -38.80
C ASN A 560 3.42 5.80 -38.35
N THR A 561 2.44 5.54 -37.49
CA THR A 561 1.50 6.57 -37.04
C THR A 561 2.07 7.38 -35.88
N ILE A 562 2.01 8.72 -35.93
CA ILE A 562 2.59 9.58 -34.88
C ILE A 562 1.55 9.98 -33.84
N ARG A 563 1.78 9.58 -32.58
CA ARG A 563 1.02 10.02 -31.41
C ARG A 563 1.47 11.43 -31.01
N ARG A 564 0.54 12.35 -30.76
CA ARG A 564 0.83 13.78 -30.52
C ARG A 564 0.40 14.24 -29.13
N GLU A 565 1.01 15.32 -28.67
CA GLU A 565 0.65 16.01 -27.44
C GLU A 565 -0.73 16.68 -27.58
N TRP A 566 -1.52 16.72 -26.50
CA TRP A 566 -2.91 17.21 -26.50
C TRP A 566 -3.12 18.60 -27.11
N ARG A 567 -2.19 19.55 -26.88
CA ARG A 567 -2.24 20.93 -27.39
C ARG A 567 -1.80 21.05 -28.84
N ALA A 568 -1.12 20.03 -29.38
CA ALA A 568 -0.72 19.97 -30.78
C ALA A 568 -1.86 19.49 -31.71
N LEU A 569 -3.02 19.11 -31.14
CA LEU A 569 -4.25 18.85 -31.88
C LEU A 569 -5.03 20.15 -32.08
N SER A 570 -5.75 20.23 -33.20
CA SER A 570 -6.81 21.21 -33.39
C SER A 570 -8.02 20.89 -32.51
N ILE A 571 -8.83 21.91 -32.19
CA ILE A 571 -10.09 21.75 -31.42
C ILE A 571 -11.01 20.69 -32.04
N ALA A 572 -11.04 20.58 -33.37
CA ALA A 572 -11.80 19.55 -34.07
C ALA A 572 -11.27 18.12 -33.83
N GLU A 573 -9.94 17.94 -33.72
CA GLU A 573 -9.33 16.64 -33.41
C GLU A 573 -9.51 16.28 -31.92
N GLN A 574 -9.41 17.26 -31.01
CA GLN A 574 -9.71 17.09 -29.58
C GLN A 574 -11.16 16.65 -29.37
N GLN A 575 -12.10 17.35 -30.01
CA GLN A 575 -13.52 17.00 -29.97
C GLN A 575 -13.81 15.63 -30.60
N ALA A 576 -13.11 15.28 -31.69
CA ALA A 576 -13.22 13.96 -32.31
C ALA A 576 -12.78 12.85 -31.33
N TYR A 577 -11.67 13.03 -30.60
CA TYR A 577 -11.21 12.08 -29.57
C TYR A 577 -12.26 11.93 -28.46
N ILE A 578 -12.67 13.04 -27.85
CA ILE A 578 -13.70 13.09 -26.79
C ILE A 578 -15.00 12.39 -27.23
N SER A 579 -15.43 12.60 -28.48
CA SER A 579 -16.64 11.98 -29.03
C SER A 579 -16.49 10.47 -29.22
N ALA A 580 -15.30 9.98 -29.60
CA ALA A 580 -15.02 8.55 -29.73
C ALA A 580 -15.01 7.84 -28.37
N VAL A 581 -14.40 8.46 -27.35
CA VAL A 581 -14.47 7.95 -25.95
C VAL A 581 -15.91 7.90 -25.47
N SER A 582 -16.69 8.96 -25.72
CA SER A 582 -18.11 9.02 -25.38
C SER A 582 -18.94 7.96 -26.12
N CYS A 583 -18.57 7.62 -27.35
CA CYS A 583 -19.20 6.55 -28.13
C CYS A 583 -18.96 5.15 -27.52
N LEU A 584 -17.78 4.84 -26.95
CA LEU A 584 -17.53 3.54 -26.31
C LEU A 584 -18.45 3.26 -25.12
N ARG A 585 -18.99 4.31 -24.48
CA ARG A 585 -20.01 4.21 -23.42
C ARG A 585 -21.38 3.72 -23.93
N LEU A 586 -21.64 3.84 -25.24
CA LEU A 586 -22.88 3.43 -25.90
C LEU A 586 -22.77 2.05 -26.57
N GLN A 587 -21.55 1.51 -26.70
CA GLN A 587 -21.29 0.18 -27.24
C GLN A 587 -21.42 -0.87 -26.13
N PRO A 588 -21.93 -2.09 -26.41
CA PRO A 588 -22.01 -3.16 -25.42
C PRO A 588 -20.62 -3.71 -25.06
N SER A 589 -20.45 -4.16 -23.81
CA SER A 589 -19.22 -4.82 -23.32
C SER A 589 -18.79 -5.98 -24.21
N ILE A 590 -17.49 -6.10 -24.42
CA ILE A 590 -16.80 -7.16 -25.16
C ILE A 590 -16.62 -8.39 -24.26
N LEU A 591 -16.21 -8.18 -23.00
CA LEU A 591 -15.89 -9.26 -22.06
C LEU A 591 -17.12 -9.86 -21.39
N GLN A 592 -18.04 -9.01 -20.93
CA GLN A 592 -19.19 -9.43 -20.13
C GLN A 592 -20.48 -8.68 -20.53
N PRO A 593 -21.04 -8.89 -21.74
CA PRO A 593 -22.27 -8.23 -22.21
C PRO A 593 -23.50 -8.38 -21.29
N ALA A 594 -23.47 -9.36 -20.37
CA ALA A 594 -24.55 -9.65 -19.43
C ALA A 594 -24.34 -9.07 -18.01
N LYS A 595 -23.20 -8.42 -17.74
CA LYS A 595 -22.84 -7.88 -16.41
C LYS A 595 -22.30 -6.44 -16.46
N LEU A 596 -21.47 -6.13 -17.46
CA LEU A 596 -20.97 -4.80 -17.73
C LEU A 596 -21.87 -4.12 -18.77
N GLN A 597 -22.12 -2.81 -18.61
CA GLN A 597 -23.11 -2.12 -19.44
C GLN A 597 -22.48 -1.60 -20.73
N ALA A 598 -21.24 -1.09 -20.65
CA ALA A 598 -20.54 -0.47 -21.76
C ALA A 598 -19.23 -1.20 -22.13
N ALA A 599 -18.80 -1.08 -23.41
CA ALA A 599 -17.45 -1.45 -23.84
C ALA A 599 -16.37 -0.64 -23.12
N TYR A 600 -16.70 0.59 -22.70
CA TYR A 600 -15.81 1.39 -21.87
C TYR A 600 -15.56 0.78 -20.47
N ASP A 601 -16.53 0.04 -19.90
CA ASP A 601 -16.37 -0.60 -18.59
C ASP A 601 -15.33 -1.75 -18.61
N ASP A 602 -15.03 -2.33 -19.79
CA ASP A 602 -14.07 -3.42 -19.93
C ASP A 602 -12.64 -2.98 -19.55
N PHE A 603 -12.26 -1.73 -19.82
CA PHE A 603 -10.93 -1.20 -19.54
C PHE A 603 -10.62 -1.10 -18.02
N PRO A 604 -11.42 -0.39 -17.20
CA PRO A 604 -11.20 -0.38 -15.75
C PRO A 604 -11.40 -1.77 -15.12
N PHE A 605 -12.18 -2.66 -15.74
CA PHE A 605 -12.33 -4.05 -15.28
C PHE A 605 -11.04 -4.86 -15.50
N VAL A 606 -10.44 -4.77 -16.70
CA VAL A 606 -9.16 -5.42 -17.00
C VAL A 606 -8.03 -4.85 -16.13
N HIS A 607 -7.97 -3.52 -15.95
CA HIS A 607 -6.94 -2.90 -15.11
C HIS A 607 -7.12 -3.25 -13.62
N SER A 608 -8.34 -3.37 -13.08
CA SER A 608 -8.55 -3.80 -11.69
C SER A 608 -8.18 -5.27 -11.43
N HIS A 609 -8.25 -6.14 -12.45
CA HIS A 609 -7.94 -7.56 -12.31
C HIS A 609 -6.49 -7.92 -12.67
N VAL A 610 -5.87 -7.20 -13.62
CA VAL A 610 -4.51 -7.51 -14.11
C VAL A 610 -3.49 -6.48 -13.64
N GLY A 611 -3.87 -5.20 -13.53
CA GLY A 611 -3.00 -4.12 -13.06
C GLY A 611 -2.42 -4.37 -11.66
N TYR A 612 -3.19 -5.01 -10.77
CA TYR A 612 -2.70 -5.42 -9.45
C TYR A 612 -1.44 -6.31 -9.51
N TYR A 613 -1.33 -7.17 -10.54
CA TYR A 613 -0.20 -8.08 -10.74
C TYR A 613 0.93 -7.50 -11.58
N THR A 614 0.67 -6.46 -12.39
CA THR A 614 1.68 -5.86 -13.27
C THR A 614 2.34 -4.62 -12.67
N HIS A 615 1.65 -3.86 -11.81
CA HIS A 615 2.23 -2.75 -11.05
C HIS A 615 3.25 -3.26 -10.02
N GLY A 616 4.39 -2.56 -9.90
CA GLY A 616 5.53 -2.95 -9.06
C GLY A 616 6.27 -4.18 -9.57
N SER A 617 6.26 -4.41 -10.89
CA SER A 617 6.88 -5.58 -11.51
C SER A 617 7.24 -5.34 -12.99
N ALA A 618 8.14 -6.16 -13.54
CA ALA A 618 8.68 -6.01 -14.89
C ALA A 618 7.64 -5.70 -15.99
N PRO A 619 6.46 -6.38 -16.07
CA PRO A 619 5.52 -6.15 -17.16
C PRO A 619 4.80 -4.80 -17.13
N PHE A 620 4.97 -3.93 -16.13
CA PHE A 620 4.24 -2.64 -16.03
C PHE A 620 4.27 -1.84 -17.35
N LEU A 621 5.45 -1.54 -17.91
CA LEU A 621 5.57 -0.77 -19.16
C LEU A 621 4.99 -1.50 -20.39
N PRO A 622 5.42 -2.74 -20.75
CA PRO A 622 4.88 -3.42 -21.93
C PRO A 622 3.38 -3.74 -21.81
N TRP A 623 2.87 -4.07 -20.62
CA TRP A 623 1.44 -4.32 -20.41
C TRP A 623 0.61 -3.06 -20.68
N HIS A 624 1.02 -1.90 -20.15
CA HIS A 624 0.32 -0.64 -20.44
C HIS A 624 0.46 -0.24 -21.92
N ARG A 625 1.62 -0.43 -22.55
CA ARG A 625 1.81 -0.24 -24.00
C ARG A 625 0.79 -1.05 -24.82
N TYR A 626 0.61 -2.33 -24.50
CA TYR A 626 -0.38 -3.18 -25.19
C TYR A 626 -1.82 -2.75 -24.88
N PHE A 627 -2.12 -2.41 -23.63
CA PHE A 627 -3.43 -1.92 -23.20
C PHE A 627 -3.84 -0.63 -23.94
N LEU A 628 -2.90 0.32 -24.10
CA LEU A 628 -3.08 1.55 -24.88
C LEU A 628 -3.32 1.27 -26.37
N HIS A 629 -2.56 0.34 -26.97
CA HIS A 629 -2.78 -0.07 -28.36
C HIS A 629 -4.18 -0.69 -28.57
N ILE A 630 -4.64 -1.55 -27.67
CA ILE A 630 -5.98 -2.16 -27.75
C ILE A 630 -7.09 -1.12 -27.51
N TYR A 631 -6.87 -0.13 -26.65
CA TYR A 631 -7.78 1.01 -26.50
C TYR A 631 -7.88 1.85 -27.79
N GLU A 632 -6.75 2.24 -28.38
CA GLU A 632 -6.68 2.95 -29.66
C GLU A 632 -7.37 2.17 -30.79
N LYS A 633 -7.10 0.87 -30.89
CA LYS A 633 -7.76 -0.04 -31.83
C LYS A 633 -9.28 -0.10 -31.62
N THR A 634 -9.74 -0.15 -30.36
CA THR A 634 -11.17 -0.21 -30.03
C THR A 634 -11.89 1.10 -30.40
N LEU A 635 -11.27 2.26 -30.20
CA LEU A 635 -11.78 3.56 -30.67
C LEU A 635 -11.92 3.60 -32.21
N ARG A 636 -10.91 3.10 -32.94
CA ARG A 636 -10.92 3.02 -34.41
C ARG A 636 -12.00 2.06 -34.93
N GLU A 637 -12.07 0.84 -34.39
CA GLU A 637 -12.94 -0.21 -34.89
C GLU A 637 -14.43 -0.02 -34.52
N ARG A 638 -14.73 0.39 -33.27
CA ARG A 638 -16.13 0.48 -32.77
C ARG A 638 -16.74 1.89 -32.85
N CYS A 639 -15.91 2.92 -32.90
CA CYS A 639 -16.34 4.32 -32.91
C CYS A 639 -15.79 5.13 -34.09
N HIS A 640 -15.14 4.46 -35.06
CA HIS A 640 -14.63 5.07 -36.30
C HIS A 640 -13.73 6.29 -36.07
N TYR A 641 -13.00 6.30 -34.96
CA TYR A 641 -11.99 7.32 -34.71
C TYR A 641 -10.89 7.22 -35.78
N MET A 642 -10.58 8.32 -36.47
CA MET A 642 -9.57 8.34 -37.55
C MET A 642 -8.22 8.92 -37.09
N GLY A 643 -8.12 9.33 -35.82
CA GLY A 643 -6.89 9.86 -35.24
C GLY A 643 -5.97 8.77 -34.68
N ASN A 644 -4.96 9.25 -33.95
CA ASN A 644 -4.02 8.44 -33.20
C ASN A 644 -4.21 8.71 -31.70
N LEU A 645 -3.72 7.83 -30.85
CA LEU A 645 -3.68 8.08 -29.42
C LEU A 645 -2.85 9.34 -29.10
N VAL A 646 -3.20 10.02 -28.02
CA VAL A 646 -2.63 11.31 -27.62
C VAL A 646 -2.06 11.24 -26.20
N TYR A 647 -1.02 12.02 -25.95
CA TYR A 647 -0.40 12.11 -24.62
C TYR A 647 -0.60 13.49 -23.99
N TRP A 648 -0.69 13.52 -22.67
CA TRP A 648 -0.62 14.76 -21.90
C TRP A 648 0.83 15.01 -21.49
N ASN A 649 1.45 16.07 -22.02
CA ASN A 649 2.75 16.47 -21.54
C ASN A 649 2.63 17.32 -20.27
N TRP A 650 2.56 16.68 -19.11
CA TRP A 650 2.54 17.36 -17.82
C TRP A 650 3.85 18.08 -17.46
N THR A 651 4.98 17.85 -18.17
CA THR A 651 6.26 18.54 -17.82
C THR A 651 6.18 20.05 -18.07
N THR A 652 5.26 20.51 -18.93
CA THR A 652 5.01 21.95 -19.15
C THR A 652 4.13 22.56 -18.06
N ASP A 653 3.46 21.73 -17.29
CA ASP A 653 2.33 22.09 -16.42
C ASP A 653 2.65 21.88 -14.94
N TYR A 654 3.82 21.32 -14.65
CA TYR A 654 4.25 20.82 -13.34
C TYR A 654 4.16 21.83 -12.17
N GLN A 655 4.05 23.13 -12.46
CA GLN A 655 3.86 24.20 -11.48
C GLN A 655 2.39 24.42 -11.08
N ALA A 656 1.44 24.01 -11.93
CA ALA A 656 0.00 24.22 -11.77
C ALA A 656 -0.76 23.22 -12.65
N LEU A 657 -0.66 21.93 -12.33
CA LEU A 657 -1.20 20.83 -13.15
C LEU A 657 -2.72 20.93 -13.32
N GLU A 658 -3.41 21.44 -12.29
CA GLU A 658 -4.84 21.73 -12.31
C GLU A 658 -5.27 22.77 -13.37
N GLN A 659 -4.32 23.54 -13.92
CA GLN A 659 -4.55 24.53 -14.99
C GLN A 659 -4.22 23.99 -16.39
N SER A 660 -3.88 22.69 -16.52
CA SER A 660 -3.65 22.06 -17.82
C SER A 660 -4.91 22.12 -18.71
N PRO A 661 -4.79 22.39 -20.02
CA PRO A 661 -5.91 22.31 -20.98
C PRO A 661 -6.55 20.92 -21.11
N VAL A 662 -5.94 19.89 -20.51
CA VAL A 662 -6.57 18.57 -20.34
C VAL A 662 -7.77 18.67 -19.40
N PHE A 663 -7.74 19.56 -18.40
CA PHE A 663 -8.85 19.82 -17.48
C PHE A 663 -9.83 20.90 -17.96
N ASP A 664 -9.70 21.37 -19.21
CA ASP A 664 -10.63 22.36 -19.76
C ASP A 664 -12.07 21.80 -19.86
N SER A 665 -13.05 22.68 -19.66
CA SER A 665 -14.47 22.32 -19.56
C SER A 665 -15.23 22.29 -20.89
N GLU A 666 -14.64 22.76 -22.01
CA GLU A 666 -15.25 22.74 -23.34
C GLU A 666 -14.47 21.86 -24.33
N HIS A 667 -13.14 21.96 -24.29
CA HIS A 667 -12.22 21.27 -25.20
C HIS A 667 -11.33 20.25 -24.49
N GLY A 668 -11.51 20.05 -23.18
CA GLY A 668 -10.81 19.07 -22.35
C GLY A 668 -11.74 18.00 -21.76
N PHE A 669 -11.32 17.44 -20.63
CA PHE A 669 -11.98 16.33 -19.93
C PHE A 669 -12.75 16.78 -18.67
N GLY A 670 -12.93 18.09 -18.46
CA GLY A 670 -13.50 18.69 -17.24
C GLY A 670 -12.50 18.79 -16.09
N GLY A 671 -12.82 19.61 -15.09
CA GLY A 671 -11.94 19.97 -13.98
C GLY A 671 -12.11 19.11 -12.71
N ASP A 672 -11.85 19.75 -11.55
CA ASP A 672 -11.99 19.16 -10.22
C ASP A 672 -13.46 18.91 -9.84
N GLY A 673 -13.71 17.88 -9.04
CA GLY A 673 -15.05 17.56 -8.54
C GLY A 673 -15.61 18.65 -7.62
N VAL A 674 -16.94 18.83 -7.62
CA VAL A 674 -17.63 19.99 -6.99
C VAL A 674 -17.02 20.43 -5.65
N PRO A 675 -16.45 21.64 -5.56
CA PRO A 675 -15.87 22.15 -4.31
C PRO A 675 -16.88 22.14 -3.15
N GLY A 676 -16.52 21.49 -2.05
CA GLY A 676 -17.40 21.31 -0.89
C GLY A 676 -18.57 20.33 -1.08
N GLY A 677 -18.63 19.62 -2.22
CA GLY A 677 -19.59 18.53 -2.46
C GLY A 677 -19.33 17.31 -1.57
N ASN A 678 -20.36 16.44 -1.47
CA ASN A 678 -20.24 15.17 -0.74
C ASN A 678 -19.19 14.27 -1.40
N LEU A 679 -18.35 13.63 -0.56
CA LEU A 679 -17.41 12.62 -1.02
C LEU A 679 -18.15 11.38 -1.54
N THR A 680 -17.72 10.89 -2.69
CA THR A 680 -18.31 9.74 -3.40
C THR A 680 -17.40 8.52 -3.28
N VAL A 681 -16.13 8.65 -3.67
CA VAL A 681 -15.07 7.64 -3.61
C VAL A 681 -13.70 8.27 -3.36
N GLY A 682 -12.69 7.44 -3.11
CA GLY A 682 -11.33 7.90 -2.77
C GLY A 682 -11.27 8.67 -1.46
N ARG A 683 -10.11 9.30 -1.21
CA ARG A 683 -9.95 10.21 -0.05
C ARG A 683 -10.60 11.58 -0.28
N THR A 684 -10.63 12.02 -1.53
CA THR A 684 -10.98 13.40 -1.92
C THR A 684 -12.06 13.48 -3.01
N GLY A 685 -12.45 12.36 -3.62
CA GLY A 685 -13.28 12.32 -4.83
C GLY A 685 -14.71 12.82 -4.63
N ARG A 686 -15.15 13.66 -5.56
CA ARG A 686 -16.49 14.25 -5.68
C ARG A 686 -16.89 14.24 -7.16
N CYS A 687 -18.20 14.24 -7.45
CA CYS A 687 -18.65 14.24 -8.85
C CYS A 687 -18.05 15.40 -9.65
N VAL A 688 -17.49 15.09 -10.82
CA VAL A 688 -17.25 16.06 -11.89
C VAL A 688 -18.62 16.58 -12.36
N GLN A 689 -18.75 17.86 -12.69
CA GLN A 689 -20.02 18.48 -13.14
C GLN A 689 -19.89 19.31 -14.42
N ASP A 690 -18.66 19.49 -14.89
CA ASP A 690 -18.28 20.23 -16.09
C ASP A 690 -17.59 19.29 -17.10
N GLY A 691 -17.43 19.77 -18.34
CA GLY A 691 -16.83 18.98 -19.41
C GLY A 691 -17.72 17.84 -19.96
N PRO A 692 -17.22 17.14 -20.99
CA PRO A 692 -17.95 16.06 -21.67
C PRO A 692 -18.33 14.87 -20.78
N PHE A 693 -17.64 14.72 -19.64
CA PHE A 693 -17.75 13.58 -18.73
C PHE A 693 -18.53 13.89 -17.43
N ALA A 694 -19.08 15.10 -17.27
CA ALA A 694 -19.91 15.51 -16.12
C ALA A 694 -21.04 14.53 -15.74
N ASN A 695 -21.63 13.87 -16.74
CA ASN A 695 -22.69 12.87 -16.58
C ASN A 695 -22.20 11.44 -16.86
N LEU A 696 -20.93 11.14 -16.55
CA LEU A 696 -20.42 9.77 -16.52
C LEU A 696 -20.84 9.11 -15.21
N ASN A 697 -21.56 8.00 -15.31
CA ASN A 697 -21.89 7.11 -14.20
C ASN A 697 -21.08 5.82 -14.39
N VAL A 698 -20.25 5.50 -13.41
CA VAL A 698 -19.32 4.35 -13.40
C VAL A 698 -19.92 3.22 -12.56
N SER A 699 -19.55 1.97 -12.86
CA SER A 699 -20.25 0.78 -12.34
C SER A 699 -19.66 0.21 -11.04
N PHE A 700 -18.34 0.33 -10.86
CA PHE A 700 -17.59 -0.22 -9.72
C PHE A 700 -16.45 0.71 -9.31
N TYR A 701 -15.95 0.52 -8.09
CA TYR A 701 -14.78 1.21 -7.55
C TYR A 701 -13.88 0.17 -6.92
N ASP A 702 -12.59 0.18 -7.28
CA ASP A 702 -11.67 -0.93 -6.98
C ASP A 702 -12.29 -2.28 -7.44
N VAL A 703 -12.50 -3.23 -6.52
CA VAL A 703 -13.17 -4.53 -6.81
C VAL A 703 -14.67 -4.56 -6.45
N GLN A 704 -15.24 -3.46 -5.96
CA GLN A 704 -16.61 -3.43 -5.41
C GLN A 704 -17.61 -2.78 -6.36
N VAL A 705 -18.74 -3.45 -6.62
CA VAL A 705 -19.87 -2.88 -7.37
C VAL A 705 -20.48 -1.73 -6.56
N LYS A 706 -20.13 -0.51 -6.94
CA LYS A 706 -20.52 0.75 -6.31
C LYS A 706 -20.84 1.75 -7.43
N PRO A 707 -22.08 1.78 -7.94
CA PRO A 707 -22.46 2.73 -8.98
C PRO A 707 -22.42 4.17 -8.46
N HIS A 708 -21.72 5.05 -9.16
CA HIS A 708 -21.58 6.47 -8.79
C HIS A 708 -21.14 7.33 -9.99
N CYS A 709 -21.11 8.65 -9.83
CA CYS A 709 -20.58 9.58 -10.82
C CYS A 709 -19.05 9.45 -10.97
N LEU A 710 -18.49 9.79 -12.14
CA LEU A 710 -17.04 10.02 -12.27
C LEU A 710 -16.59 11.05 -11.23
N SER A 711 -15.61 10.67 -10.43
CA SER A 711 -15.22 11.41 -9.23
C SER A 711 -13.76 11.80 -9.23
N ARG A 712 -13.50 13.10 -9.11
CA ARG A 712 -12.17 13.71 -8.97
C ARG A 712 -12.09 14.52 -7.69
N GLY A 713 -10.89 14.77 -7.19
CA GLY A 713 -10.67 15.53 -5.98
C GLY A 713 -9.22 15.94 -5.86
N PHE A 714 -8.85 16.99 -6.58
CA PHE A 714 -7.47 17.47 -6.71
C PHE A 714 -6.85 17.75 -5.35
N ARG A 715 -5.62 17.30 -5.12
CA ARG A 715 -4.91 17.49 -3.85
C ARG A 715 -3.39 17.51 -3.99
N ASP A 716 -2.76 18.21 -3.05
CA ASP A 716 -1.31 18.19 -2.85
C ASP A 716 -0.88 17.02 -1.93
N GLN A 717 0.43 16.81 -1.78
CA GLN A 717 1.01 15.78 -0.91
C GLN A 717 0.71 16.01 0.58
N ALA A 718 0.37 17.23 0.98
CA ALA A 718 -0.06 17.57 2.34
C ALA A 718 -1.57 17.32 2.58
N GLY A 719 -2.34 17.01 1.52
CA GLY A 719 -3.78 16.77 1.56
C GLY A 719 -4.65 18.02 1.46
N ASN A 720 -4.09 19.19 1.12
CA ASN A 720 -4.89 20.37 0.78
C ASN A 720 -5.58 20.15 -0.56
N LEU A 721 -6.77 20.73 -0.73
CA LEU A 721 -7.61 20.53 -1.90
C LEU A 721 -7.43 21.62 -2.97
N GLY A 722 -7.57 21.24 -4.24
CA GLY A 722 -7.67 22.16 -5.37
C GLY A 722 -6.35 22.53 -6.06
N HIS A 723 -5.23 21.90 -5.68
CA HIS A 723 -3.93 22.01 -6.34
C HIS A 723 -3.35 20.60 -6.52
N ILE A 724 -2.52 20.37 -7.53
CA ILE A 724 -1.83 19.09 -7.73
C ILE A 724 -0.31 19.33 -7.76
N ASP A 725 0.41 18.67 -6.85
CA ASP A 725 1.89 18.72 -6.80
C ASP A 725 2.53 18.09 -8.04
N GLY A 726 3.30 18.89 -8.79
CA GLY A 726 4.06 18.44 -9.95
C GLY A 726 5.57 18.38 -9.76
N ASN A 727 6.09 18.42 -8.53
CA ASN A 727 7.55 18.42 -8.30
C ASN A 727 8.27 17.19 -8.90
N ASP A 728 7.70 15.99 -8.74
CA ASP A 728 8.20 14.75 -9.35
C ASP A 728 8.02 14.72 -10.88
N LEU A 729 7.16 15.60 -11.41
CA LEU A 729 6.83 15.80 -12.81
C LEU A 729 7.60 16.96 -13.47
N SER A 730 8.57 17.54 -12.75
CA SER A 730 9.46 18.59 -13.28
C SER A 730 10.37 18.06 -14.40
N PRO A 731 10.78 18.92 -15.36
CA PRO A 731 11.78 18.56 -16.37
C PRO A 731 13.10 18.04 -15.77
N GLU A 732 13.50 18.56 -14.61
CA GLU A 732 14.70 18.16 -13.86
C GLU A 732 14.56 16.74 -13.31
N SER A 733 13.43 16.42 -12.66
CA SER A 733 13.10 15.07 -12.18
C SER A 733 13.09 14.07 -13.34
N ILE A 734 12.52 14.46 -14.48
CA ILE A 734 12.50 13.57 -15.65
C ILE A 734 13.88 13.36 -16.26
N GLN A 735 14.73 14.37 -16.29
CA GLN A 735 16.12 14.16 -16.69
C GLN A 735 16.89 13.25 -15.71
N GLU A 736 16.54 13.20 -14.42
CA GLU A 736 17.09 12.22 -13.47
C GLU A 736 16.67 10.79 -13.83
N VAL A 737 15.36 10.52 -13.94
CA VAL A 737 14.83 9.19 -14.32
C VAL A 737 15.40 8.74 -15.66
N MET A 738 15.43 9.63 -16.66
CA MET A 738 15.90 9.34 -18.02
C MET A 738 17.42 9.12 -18.11
N ARG A 739 18.20 9.31 -17.03
CA ARG A 739 19.64 8.97 -16.97
C ARG A 739 19.91 7.57 -16.42
N LEU A 740 18.91 6.88 -15.89
CA LEU A 740 19.07 5.52 -15.38
C LEU A 740 19.29 4.55 -16.55
N ASP A 741 20.33 3.72 -16.46
CA ASP A 741 20.77 2.86 -17.57
C ASP A 741 20.18 1.45 -17.55
N ARG A 742 19.73 0.96 -16.38
CA ARG A 742 19.10 -0.35 -16.23
C ARG A 742 17.58 -0.24 -16.29
N TYR A 743 16.94 -1.19 -16.96
CA TYR A 743 15.48 -1.28 -17.03
C TYR A 743 14.82 -1.33 -15.65
N GLU A 744 15.35 -2.10 -14.68
CA GLU A 744 14.73 -2.19 -13.34
C GLU A 744 14.78 -0.86 -12.60
N ASP A 745 15.94 -0.20 -12.60
CA ASP A 745 16.14 1.07 -11.90
C ASP A 745 15.28 2.18 -12.56
N PHE A 746 15.21 2.20 -13.90
CA PHE A 746 14.33 3.10 -14.67
C PHE A 746 12.85 2.84 -14.40
N LEU A 747 12.44 1.56 -14.34
CA LEU A 747 11.06 1.15 -14.08
C LEU A 747 10.61 1.53 -12.68
N GLU A 748 11.41 1.25 -11.64
CA GLU A 748 11.09 1.63 -10.26
C GLU A 748 10.94 3.15 -10.14
N ALA A 749 11.84 3.92 -10.76
CA ALA A 749 11.79 5.38 -10.72
C ALA A 749 10.63 5.99 -11.53
N ILE A 750 10.29 5.44 -12.71
CA ILE A 750 9.16 5.94 -13.50
C ILE A 750 7.82 5.54 -12.86
N GLU A 751 7.71 4.37 -12.24
CA GLU A 751 6.48 3.95 -11.56
C GLU A 751 6.27 4.74 -10.24
N ALA A 752 7.23 4.67 -9.31
CA ALA A 752 7.06 5.20 -7.96
C ALA A 752 7.14 6.74 -7.84
N LYS A 753 7.73 7.44 -8.82
CA LYS A 753 7.76 8.93 -8.84
C LYS A 753 6.80 9.50 -9.88
N VAL A 754 6.93 9.07 -11.14
CA VAL A 754 6.32 9.77 -12.29
C VAL A 754 4.89 9.30 -12.56
N HIS A 755 4.64 8.00 -12.54
CA HIS A 755 3.30 7.44 -12.71
C HIS A 755 2.42 7.82 -11.52
N ASP A 756 2.89 7.58 -10.28
CA ASP A 756 2.12 7.73 -9.04
C ASP A 756 1.69 9.17 -8.71
N ALA A 757 2.42 10.19 -9.18
CA ALA A 757 2.09 11.59 -8.95
C ALA A 757 0.68 11.97 -9.46
N ILE A 758 0.26 11.46 -10.63
CA ILE A 758 -1.04 11.80 -11.22
C ILE A 758 -2.23 11.12 -10.49
N PRO A 759 -2.23 9.80 -10.20
CA PRO A 759 -3.23 9.16 -9.35
C PRO A 759 -3.37 9.79 -7.95
N PHE A 760 -2.26 10.12 -7.30
CA PHE A 760 -2.30 10.77 -6.00
C PHE A 760 -2.74 12.23 -6.07
N GLY A 761 -2.49 12.92 -7.19
CA GLY A 761 -2.92 14.28 -7.46
C GLY A 761 -4.41 14.42 -7.79
N ILE A 762 -4.90 13.70 -8.81
CA ILE A 762 -6.29 13.79 -9.29
C ILE A 762 -7.28 13.21 -8.26
N GLY A 763 -6.90 12.13 -7.57
CA GLY A 763 -7.73 11.49 -6.55
C GLY A 763 -9.02 10.85 -7.09
N GLY A 764 -9.92 10.48 -6.18
CA GLY A 764 -11.22 9.90 -6.53
C GLY A 764 -11.10 8.55 -7.25
N ASP A 765 -11.72 8.41 -8.42
CA ASP A 765 -11.63 7.19 -9.24
C ASP A 765 -10.21 6.91 -9.73
N PHE A 766 -9.44 7.96 -10.01
CA PHE A 766 -8.05 7.87 -10.51
C PHE A 766 -7.09 7.29 -9.47
N GLU A 767 -7.43 7.35 -8.19
CA GLU A 767 -6.56 6.93 -7.08
C GLU A 767 -6.34 5.40 -6.98
N THR A 768 -7.10 4.59 -7.73
CA THR A 768 -7.13 3.12 -7.58
C THR A 768 -7.01 2.41 -8.91
N PHE A 769 -6.96 1.07 -8.91
CA PHE A 769 -6.94 0.30 -10.15
C PHE A 769 -8.20 0.45 -11.04
N THR A 770 -9.22 1.21 -10.61
CA THR A 770 -10.32 1.65 -11.50
C THR A 770 -10.07 2.97 -12.23
N ALA A 771 -8.85 3.53 -12.15
CA ALA A 771 -8.43 4.76 -12.81
C ALA A 771 -8.81 4.90 -14.30
N PRO A 772 -8.84 3.83 -15.15
CA PRO A 772 -9.30 3.96 -16.54
C PRO A 772 -10.75 4.42 -16.72
N TYR A 773 -11.55 4.51 -15.65
CA TYR A 773 -12.84 5.21 -15.72
C TYR A 773 -12.69 6.69 -16.09
N ASP A 774 -11.58 7.33 -15.69
CA ASP A 774 -11.22 8.65 -16.15
C ASP A 774 -10.42 8.54 -17.47
N PRO A 775 -10.90 9.12 -18.58
CA PRO A 775 -10.19 9.04 -19.86
C PRO A 775 -8.78 9.68 -19.85
N ILE A 776 -8.49 10.55 -18.88
CA ILE A 776 -7.16 11.13 -18.68
C ILE A 776 -6.11 10.04 -18.37
N PHE A 777 -6.51 8.88 -17.83
CA PHE A 777 -5.66 7.69 -17.66
C PHE A 777 -4.89 7.35 -18.94
N PHE A 778 -5.58 7.31 -20.08
CA PHE A 778 -4.96 6.94 -21.35
C PHE A 778 -3.94 8.00 -21.81
N LEU A 779 -4.20 9.29 -21.55
CA LEU A 779 -3.27 10.38 -21.87
C LEU A 779 -2.02 10.34 -20.99
N HIS A 780 -2.17 10.02 -19.70
CA HIS A 780 -1.07 9.84 -18.75
C HIS A 780 -0.18 8.65 -19.13
N HIS A 781 -0.78 7.46 -19.31
CA HIS A 781 -0.01 6.28 -19.70
C HIS A 781 0.59 6.38 -21.10
N THR A 782 -0.01 7.15 -22.03
CA THR A 782 0.62 7.42 -23.34
C THR A 782 1.86 8.33 -23.21
N MET A 783 1.91 9.20 -22.18
CA MET A 783 3.12 9.98 -21.85
C MET A 783 4.19 9.11 -21.19
N LEU A 784 3.81 8.18 -20.31
CA LEU A 784 4.74 7.19 -19.73
C LEU A 784 5.34 6.28 -20.83
N ASP A 785 4.52 5.81 -21.77
CA ASP A 785 4.97 5.05 -22.93
C ASP A 785 5.89 5.87 -23.85
N LYS A 786 5.62 7.18 -24.01
CA LYS A 786 6.55 8.10 -24.69
C LYS A 786 7.90 8.20 -23.98
N LEU A 787 7.91 8.36 -22.65
CA LEU A 787 9.15 8.44 -21.89
C LEU A 787 9.95 7.14 -21.99
N TRP A 788 9.29 5.99 -21.97
CA TRP A 788 9.95 4.71 -22.22
C TRP A 788 10.48 4.60 -23.65
N PHE A 789 9.70 5.00 -24.66
CA PHE A 789 10.17 5.08 -26.05
C PHE A 789 11.41 5.99 -26.19
N ASP A 790 11.35 7.21 -25.68
CA ASP A 790 12.47 8.17 -25.67
C ASP A 790 13.70 7.60 -24.92
N TRP A 791 13.48 6.78 -23.87
CA TRP A 791 14.54 6.09 -23.14
C TRP A 791 15.16 4.97 -23.96
N GLN A 792 14.35 4.17 -24.67
CA GLN A 792 14.82 3.14 -25.59
C GLN A 792 15.65 3.77 -26.72
N GLN A 793 15.19 4.88 -27.33
CA GLN A 793 15.88 5.56 -28.43
C GLN A 793 17.29 6.12 -28.10
N LYS A 794 17.67 6.23 -26.81
CA LYS A 794 19.04 6.63 -26.43
C LYS A 794 20.10 5.58 -26.75
N ASP A 795 19.71 4.30 -26.71
CA ASP A 795 20.55 3.16 -27.08
C ASP A 795 19.61 2.05 -27.60
N ASP A 796 19.04 2.30 -28.77
CA ASP A 796 17.96 1.50 -29.36
C ASP A 796 18.35 0.02 -29.51
N GLN A 797 19.63 -0.26 -29.78
CA GLN A 797 20.13 -1.62 -29.92
C GLN A 797 20.25 -2.36 -28.57
N ALA A 798 20.73 -1.71 -27.51
CA ALA A 798 20.86 -2.37 -26.21
C ALA A 798 19.56 -2.36 -25.39
N ARG A 799 18.69 -1.36 -25.56
CA ARG A 799 17.50 -1.13 -24.69
C ARG A 799 16.22 -1.81 -25.18
N ARG A 800 16.21 -2.38 -26.39
CA ARG A 800 15.14 -3.28 -26.86
C ARG A 800 15.19 -4.66 -26.20
N ASP A 801 16.39 -5.16 -25.92
CA ASP A 801 16.60 -6.45 -25.26
C ASP A 801 16.62 -6.36 -23.72
N GLN A 802 16.58 -5.15 -23.16
CA GLN A 802 16.55 -4.92 -21.71
C GLN A 802 15.13 -5.03 -21.15
N TYR A 803 14.85 -6.20 -20.59
CA TYR A 803 13.64 -6.47 -19.81
C TYR A 803 14.03 -7.33 -18.60
N GLY A 804 13.66 -6.89 -17.40
CA GLY A 804 14.12 -7.48 -16.15
C GLY A 804 13.31 -7.04 -14.94
N GLY A 805 13.58 -7.67 -13.79
CA GLY A 805 12.75 -7.62 -12.59
C GLY A 805 11.81 -8.83 -12.48
N HIS A 806 10.89 -8.78 -11.51
CA HIS A 806 9.98 -9.89 -11.24
C HIS A 806 8.83 -9.97 -12.25
N LYS A 807 8.43 -11.19 -12.60
CA LYS A 807 7.39 -11.49 -13.60
C LYS A 807 6.00 -10.97 -13.24
N GLN A 808 5.69 -10.90 -11.95
CA GLN A 808 4.46 -10.33 -11.39
C GLN A 808 4.75 -9.75 -10.00
N ARG A 809 3.91 -8.84 -9.54
CA ARG A 809 3.93 -8.29 -8.18
C ARG A 809 3.91 -9.43 -7.15
N HIS A 810 4.84 -9.36 -6.19
CA HIS A 810 5.07 -10.38 -5.15
C HIS A 810 5.53 -11.77 -5.64
N SER A 811 5.84 -11.95 -6.93
CA SER A 811 6.50 -13.17 -7.42
C SER A 811 8.00 -13.13 -7.15
N ILE A 812 8.59 -14.32 -6.97
CA ILE A 812 10.06 -14.50 -6.96
C ILE A 812 10.60 -14.85 -8.36
N GLU A 813 9.74 -15.23 -9.31
CA GLU A 813 10.14 -15.55 -10.68
C GLU A 813 10.63 -14.28 -11.40
N MET A 814 11.77 -14.38 -12.08
CA MET A 814 12.28 -13.32 -12.94
C MET A 814 11.54 -13.31 -14.28
N ALA A 815 11.28 -12.12 -14.81
CA ALA A 815 10.58 -11.94 -16.07
C ALA A 815 11.47 -12.25 -17.29
N SER A 816 10.85 -12.66 -18.39
CA SER A 816 11.50 -12.98 -19.66
C SER A 816 10.81 -12.29 -20.83
N LEU A 817 11.55 -11.97 -21.90
CA LEU A 817 10.99 -11.47 -23.16
C LEU A 817 9.99 -12.46 -23.81
N GLU A 818 10.11 -13.74 -23.48
CA GLU A 818 9.22 -14.83 -23.93
C GLU A 818 7.93 -14.93 -23.10
N ASP A 819 7.77 -14.17 -22.01
CA ASP A 819 6.54 -14.16 -21.22
C ASP A 819 5.36 -13.57 -22.02
N GLU A 820 4.17 -14.13 -21.80
CA GLU A 820 2.94 -13.68 -22.44
C GLU A 820 2.21 -12.62 -21.60
N VAL A 821 1.77 -11.56 -22.28
CA VAL A 821 1.07 -10.40 -21.72
C VAL A 821 -0.41 -10.49 -22.09
N GLY A 822 -1.27 -10.77 -21.10
CA GLY A 822 -2.70 -10.97 -21.29
C GLY A 822 -3.57 -9.79 -20.83
N LEU A 823 -4.64 -9.51 -21.58
CA LEU A 823 -5.66 -8.51 -21.24
C LEU A 823 -7.00 -9.17 -20.85
N LEU A 824 -6.95 -10.25 -20.07
CA LEU A 824 -8.13 -10.99 -19.56
C LEU A 824 -9.13 -11.44 -20.66
N GLY A 825 -8.68 -11.61 -21.90
CA GLY A 825 -9.51 -11.97 -23.05
C GLY A 825 -10.07 -10.78 -23.85
N LEU A 826 -9.76 -9.53 -23.50
CA LEU A 826 -10.15 -8.34 -24.27
C LEU A 826 -9.47 -8.30 -25.64
N ALA A 827 -8.24 -8.84 -25.68
CA ALA A 827 -7.45 -9.12 -26.86
C ALA A 827 -6.66 -10.43 -26.64
N PRO A 828 -6.10 -11.04 -27.71
CA PRO A 828 -5.18 -12.17 -27.57
C PRO A 828 -3.99 -11.85 -26.66
N ALA A 829 -3.38 -12.87 -26.06
CA ALA A 829 -2.07 -12.68 -25.42
C ALA A 829 -0.99 -12.51 -26.49
N VAL A 830 0.03 -11.70 -26.19
CA VAL A 830 1.20 -11.43 -27.04
C VAL A 830 2.47 -11.51 -26.21
N LYS A 831 3.63 -11.76 -26.81
CA LYS A 831 4.89 -11.83 -26.04
C LYS A 831 5.38 -10.44 -25.66
N VAL A 832 6.12 -10.34 -24.55
CA VAL A 832 6.82 -9.09 -24.21
C VAL A 832 7.77 -8.66 -25.33
N ALA A 833 8.46 -9.58 -25.99
CA ALA A 833 9.32 -9.31 -27.16
C ALA A 833 8.60 -8.49 -28.25
N ASP A 834 7.32 -8.81 -28.55
CA ASP A 834 6.51 -8.10 -29.55
C ASP A 834 6.05 -6.71 -29.10
N LEU A 835 6.35 -6.32 -27.85
CA LEU A 835 6.00 -5.02 -27.26
C LEU A 835 7.23 -4.13 -27.01
N MET A 836 8.45 -4.68 -27.15
CA MET A 836 9.68 -3.90 -26.97
C MET A 836 9.94 -2.91 -28.11
N ASP A 837 9.40 -3.14 -29.32
CA ASP A 837 9.51 -2.23 -30.47
C ASP A 837 8.13 -1.75 -30.96
N THR A 838 7.93 -0.43 -31.02
CA THR A 838 6.70 0.18 -31.52
C THR A 838 6.61 0.22 -33.05
N HIS A 839 7.71 -0.06 -33.77
CA HIS A 839 7.78 -0.01 -35.24
C HIS A 839 7.43 -1.35 -35.93
N ASN A 840 7.13 -2.40 -35.15
CA ASN A 840 6.77 -3.70 -35.69
C ASN A 840 5.37 -3.71 -36.33
N GLU A 841 5.01 -4.81 -37.00
CA GLU A 841 3.70 -4.97 -37.67
C GLU A 841 2.51 -4.99 -36.68
N LEU A 842 2.74 -5.26 -35.39
CA LEU A 842 1.71 -5.30 -34.35
C LEU A 842 1.30 -3.89 -33.89
N LEU A 843 2.29 -3.05 -33.53
CA LEU A 843 2.06 -1.75 -32.90
C LEU A 843 2.02 -0.60 -33.92
N CYS A 844 3.03 -0.50 -34.78
CA CYS A 844 3.18 0.49 -35.86
C CYS A 844 2.88 1.96 -35.47
N TYR A 845 3.54 2.47 -34.44
CA TYR A 845 3.48 3.89 -34.06
C TYR A 845 4.79 4.48 -33.52
N GLY A 846 4.86 5.82 -33.53
CA GLY A 846 5.93 6.64 -32.96
C GLY A 846 5.37 7.89 -32.29
N TYR A 847 6.27 8.81 -31.91
CA TYR A 847 6.02 10.01 -31.10
C TYR A 847 6.67 11.26 -31.67
#